data_AF-A0A672QJB9-F1
#
_entry.id   AF-A0A672QJB9-F1
#
_cell.length_a   1.000
_cell.length_b   1.000
_cell.length_c   1.000
_cell.angle_alpha   90.00
_cell.angle_beta   90.00
_cell.angle_gamma   90.00
#
_symmetry.space_group_name_H-M   'P 1'
#
loop_
_entity.id
_entity.type
_entity.pdbx_description
1 polymer ?
#
loop_
_entity_poly.entity_id
_entity_poly.type
_entity_poly.pdbx_seq_one_letter_code
_entity_poly.pdbx_strand_id
1 'polypeptide(L)'
;MDDLQDFGSSSASAKTIAAELEDDFYSKLVDDFLGAHYGDLLELDEKPWKIRMLVQIGLMREEQEISWVDLIQWLQKIIPMFQSADFRSLIERNTTTALSLTGDARQNFLESDVNFEFVGPICDSIGIGRRDLLEMSDFSDRAKLTGLTNGLVLELTNFISREKLDPVVLVSWIRNFEPLFCSDGKIQRAYRLLRSSLKTFRIQYRNNQRSRKRSRGLLDEFLQSPFDLAPEADADDIEYRRVAMIKAHLRKKRRISRHKPISVVKEEDEPFRISQTDVTLKNQHVPKQMPHVTPFSVKREQGSQSHQTPIRSLEDVEEDPRTDMGDNVTLLDISVLSWQKIAVMYGGKNEAAKVVSMDLLQNHFSAMLKEDANLRTLDDKVKGSTHSLVSPLNFLHYICQFLFELIDVIEQQMMSFEKDIMNTTGENRGRDKHPRFQSFVNFDESAVTRYIHMASEMLCPSKETNPNYRRHWLAFCLERKNPSRLPIYRSNCVINYFEAAAGLIQHHEDVALFVSDLQLLNDDSNILLESVNADANDEALQALVCVIAVIYLKVLGPFWQLLKSDGEYPLFSRYILCLYEKLLEWSQDASCLLQPEAFVNVFLQVPMQEGTFKGVFRFCRDNAENQFGTLIKTCLQRMMKALAAVLEDNLKDFLPGGKHCKDLPTDIAVQMANCTFSQLMGEYPFGHAYPYEKNRPDKTLGQTEGSASENAEQEPASRITTDEPKSAAVTLSPAKTIQKHYSIFDGANLNAAKKMKVSRLKQKAQDHIYRKIIVGTVSKYGGPCKSKQDVERLLTKLEGASDAHIREVICCELNYQKSILGSRDKKLNHKWLSLNDMVSTLKDVLPNERVIITSPSENVLDHTEIQETPT
;
A
#
# COMPACT_ATOMS: atom_id res chain seq x y z
N MET A 1 -7.12 5.06 44.45
CA MET A 1 -7.55 4.21 45.58
C MET A 1 -8.77 3.43 45.10
N ASP A 2 -8.62 2.55 44.10
CA ASP A 2 -7.72 1.37 43.97
C ASP A 2 -8.40 0.13 44.59
N ASP A 3 -8.36 -1.06 43.99
CA ASP A 3 -7.40 -1.58 42.99
C ASP A 3 -8.00 -1.96 41.63
N LEU A 4 -7.11 -2.11 40.65
CA LEU A 4 -7.34 -2.88 39.42
C LEU A 4 -7.30 -4.39 39.73
N GLN A 5 -7.98 -5.21 38.91
CA GLN A 5 -7.52 -6.58 38.66
C GLN A 5 -7.21 -6.78 37.17
N ASP A 6 -6.11 -7.48 36.91
CA ASP A 6 -5.47 -7.64 35.61
C ASP A 6 -5.90 -8.95 34.91
N PHE A 7 -5.58 -9.08 33.63
CA PHE A 7 -6.09 -10.11 32.73
C PHE A 7 -5.60 -11.53 33.07
N GLY A 8 -6.52 -12.50 33.10
CA GLY A 8 -6.21 -13.93 33.18
C GLY A 8 -7.27 -14.80 32.48
N SER A 9 -6.84 -15.70 31.59
CA SER A 9 -7.75 -16.61 30.89
C SER A 9 -8.19 -17.77 31.80
N SER A 10 -9.36 -17.64 32.43
CA SER A 10 -10.03 -18.76 33.10
C SER A 10 -10.89 -19.53 32.10
N SER A 11 -10.81 -20.87 32.13
CA SER A 11 -11.80 -21.74 31.48
C SER A 11 -13.08 -21.75 32.30
N ALA A 12 -14.22 -21.43 31.69
CA ALA A 12 -15.52 -21.63 32.33
C ALA A 12 -15.69 -23.12 32.66
N SER A 13 -15.94 -23.43 33.94
CA SER A 13 -15.93 -24.78 34.49
C SER A 13 -17.33 -25.38 34.56
N ALA A 14 -17.44 -26.68 34.30
CA ALA A 14 -18.69 -27.44 34.46
C ALA A 14 -19.29 -27.28 35.86
N LYS A 15 -18.44 -27.14 36.89
CA LYS A 15 -18.85 -26.87 38.30
C LYS A 15 -19.78 -25.67 38.49
N THR A 16 -19.86 -24.75 37.52
CA THR A 16 -20.78 -23.59 37.58
C THR A 16 -22.26 -23.99 37.35
N ILE A 17 -22.52 -25.18 36.81
CA ILE A 17 -23.88 -25.72 36.56
C ILE A 17 -24.10 -27.09 37.24
N ALA A 18 -23.27 -27.45 38.24
CA ALA A 18 -23.32 -28.75 38.91
C ALA A 18 -24.72 -29.06 39.50
N ALA A 19 -25.32 -28.09 40.20
CA ALA A 19 -26.67 -28.21 40.78
C ALA A 19 -27.83 -28.38 39.77
N GLU A 20 -27.58 -28.27 38.45
CA GLU A 20 -28.55 -28.60 37.39
C GLU A 20 -28.30 -29.98 36.74
N LEU A 21 -27.16 -30.61 37.07
CA LEU A 21 -26.63 -31.83 36.44
C LEU A 21 -26.37 -32.97 37.43
N GLU A 22 -26.27 -32.69 38.73
CA GLU A 22 -26.22 -33.66 39.83
C GLU A 22 -27.58 -34.36 40.00
N ASP A 23 -27.88 -35.29 39.09
CA ASP A 23 -29.08 -36.14 39.12
C ASP A 23 -28.74 -37.63 39.37
N ASP A 24 -29.77 -38.47 39.46
CA ASP A 24 -29.61 -39.93 39.66
C ASP A 24 -28.74 -40.58 38.57
N PHE A 25 -28.72 -40.02 37.36
CA PHE A 25 -27.88 -40.50 36.26
C PHE A 25 -26.42 -40.04 36.41
N TYR A 26 -26.17 -38.83 36.93
CA TYR A 26 -24.81 -38.41 37.31
C TYR A 26 -24.22 -39.30 38.40
N SER A 27 -25.03 -39.71 39.39
CA SER A 27 -24.60 -40.65 40.44
C SER A 27 -24.19 -42.00 39.82
N LYS A 28 -25.03 -42.57 38.95
CA LYS A 28 -24.70 -43.78 38.17
C LYS A 28 -23.44 -43.63 37.31
N LEU A 29 -23.21 -42.44 36.72
CA LEU A 29 -22.04 -42.13 35.88
C LEU A 29 -20.74 -42.18 36.68
N VAL A 30 -20.74 -41.62 37.88
CA VAL A 30 -19.60 -41.65 38.81
C VAL A 30 -19.34 -43.09 39.29
N ASP A 31 -20.39 -43.83 39.66
CA ASP A 31 -20.29 -45.22 40.11
C ASP A 31 -19.81 -46.18 39.00
N ASP A 32 -20.21 -45.97 37.74
CA ASP A 32 -19.73 -46.78 36.60
C ASP A 32 -18.25 -46.52 36.28
N PHE A 33 -17.82 -45.25 36.31
CA PHE A 33 -16.44 -44.86 36.05
C PHE A 33 -15.47 -45.31 37.15
N LEU A 34 -15.88 -45.23 38.42
CA LEU A 34 -15.07 -45.67 39.55
C LEU A 34 -15.15 -47.19 39.78
N GLY A 35 -16.24 -47.82 39.35
CA GLY A 35 -16.42 -49.27 39.34
C GLY A 35 -15.74 -49.96 38.16
N ALA A 36 -15.95 -51.28 38.06
CA ALA A 36 -15.46 -52.10 36.95
C ALA A 36 -16.55 -52.35 35.89
N HIS A 37 -17.52 -51.44 35.77
CA HIS A 37 -18.82 -51.69 35.14
C HIS A 37 -18.90 -51.29 33.66
N TYR A 38 -18.03 -50.41 33.17
CA TYR A 38 -17.81 -50.16 31.73
C TYR A 38 -19.09 -49.90 30.90
N GLY A 39 -20.10 -49.26 31.48
CA GLY A 39 -21.38 -48.94 30.86
C GLY A 39 -22.57 -49.77 31.35
N ASP A 40 -22.35 -50.89 32.06
CA ASP A 40 -23.41 -51.79 32.55
C ASP A 40 -24.47 -51.08 33.41
N LEU A 41 -24.08 -50.03 34.15
CA LEU A 41 -24.98 -49.26 35.03
C LEU A 41 -25.78 -48.16 34.31
N LEU A 42 -25.46 -47.87 33.04
CA LEU A 42 -25.92 -46.66 32.34
C LEU A 42 -27.08 -46.90 31.37
N GLU A 43 -27.50 -48.16 31.14
CA GLU A 43 -28.69 -48.53 30.35
C GLU A 43 -28.71 -47.90 28.94
N LEU A 44 -27.56 -47.86 28.27
CA LEU A 44 -27.28 -47.04 27.08
C LEU A 44 -27.80 -47.61 25.74
N ASP A 45 -28.67 -48.63 25.78
CA ASP A 45 -29.14 -49.35 24.60
C ASP A 45 -30.17 -48.55 23.77
N GLU A 46 -30.01 -48.63 22.45
CA GLU A 46 -30.87 -48.13 21.36
C GLU A 46 -31.26 -46.64 21.32
N LYS A 47 -31.08 -45.85 22.39
CA LYS A 47 -31.44 -44.41 22.39
C LYS A 47 -30.31 -43.51 21.87
N PRO A 48 -30.64 -42.41 21.17
CA PRO A 48 -29.66 -41.39 20.81
C PRO A 48 -29.13 -40.72 22.08
N TRP A 49 -27.81 -40.63 22.19
CA TRP A 49 -27.14 -40.05 23.36
C TRP A 49 -27.47 -38.57 23.48
N LYS A 50 -27.74 -38.11 24.72
CA LYS A 50 -28.07 -36.72 25.00
C LYS A 50 -26.84 -35.89 25.33
N ILE A 51 -26.84 -34.62 24.91
CA ILE A 51 -25.77 -33.68 25.20
C ILE A 51 -25.56 -33.52 26.72
N ARG A 52 -26.64 -33.62 27.52
CA ARG A 52 -26.64 -33.73 28.99
C ARG A 52 -25.53 -34.66 29.51
N MET A 53 -25.43 -35.87 28.97
CA MET A 53 -24.45 -36.88 29.38
C MET A 53 -23.01 -36.42 29.12
N LEU A 54 -22.72 -35.76 27.99
CA LEU A 54 -21.37 -35.25 27.72
C LEU A 54 -20.99 -34.11 28.67
N VAL A 55 -21.94 -33.28 29.09
CA VAL A 55 -21.69 -32.20 30.06
C VAL A 55 -21.50 -32.77 31.47
N GLN A 56 -22.28 -33.79 31.85
CA GLN A 56 -22.10 -34.57 33.09
C GLN A 56 -20.76 -35.30 33.13
N ILE A 57 -20.31 -35.90 32.02
CA ILE A 57 -18.95 -36.46 31.90
C ILE A 57 -17.89 -35.36 32.09
N GLY A 58 -18.13 -34.15 31.57
CA GLY A 58 -17.29 -32.97 31.80
C GLY A 58 -17.22 -32.57 33.28
N LEU A 59 -18.35 -32.60 33.99
CA LEU A 59 -18.45 -32.32 35.43
C LEU A 59 -17.67 -33.35 36.25
N MET A 60 -17.92 -34.65 36.03
CA MET A 60 -17.20 -35.76 36.65
C MET A 60 -15.68 -35.62 36.49
N ARG A 61 -15.24 -35.23 35.29
CA ARG A 61 -13.83 -35.01 34.94
C ARG A 61 -13.19 -33.82 35.66
N GLU A 62 -13.96 -32.81 36.04
CA GLU A 62 -13.49 -31.66 36.84
C GLU A 62 -13.59 -31.90 38.36
N GLU A 63 -14.52 -32.72 38.83
CA GLU A 63 -14.71 -33.04 40.25
C GLU A 63 -13.73 -34.10 40.75
N GLN A 64 -13.61 -35.20 40.00
CA GLN A 64 -12.73 -36.33 40.33
C GLN A 64 -11.30 -36.17 39.74
N GLU A 65 -10.97 -34.97 39.24
CA GLU A 65 -9.71 -34.58 38.58
C GLU A 65 -9.21 -35.50 37.44
N ILE A 66 -10.12 -36.29 36.83
CA ILE A 66 -9.79 -37.40 35.93
C ILE A 66 -8.89 -36.97 34.76
N SER A 67 -7.94 -37.84 34.43
CA SER A 67 -7.06 -37.70 33.26
C SER A 67 -7.83 -37.96 31.97
N TRP A 68 -7.60 -37.10 30.97
CA TRP A 68 -8.17 -37.25 29.63
C TRP A 68 -7.82 -38.58 28.96
N VAL A 69 -6.72 -39.24 29.34
CA VAL A 69 -6.31 -40.51 28.74
C VAL A 69 -7.20 -41.66 29.20
N ASP A 70 -7.54 -41.68 30.49
CA ASP A 70 -8.30 -42.76 31.11
C ASP A 70 -9.79 -42.61 30.80
N LEU A 71 -10.30 -41.37 30.83
CA LEU A 71 -11.68 -41.06 30.44
C LEU A 71 -11.98 -41.43 28.99
N ILE A 72 -11.08 -41.10 28.05
CA ILE A 72 -11.26 -41.47 26.64
C ILE A 72 -11.20 -42.99 26.48
N GLN A 73 -10.31 -43.70 27.19
CA GLN A 73 -10.26 -45.17 27.14
C GLN A 73 -11.53 -45.85 27.69
N TRP A 74 -12.19 -45.26 28.69
CA TRP A 74 -13.47 -45.75 29.21
C TRP A 74 -14.61 -45.50 28.22
N LEU A 75 -14.74 -44.27 27.66
CA LEU A 75 -15.72 -43.96 26.61
C LEU A 75 -15.53 -44.83 25.35
N GLN A 76 -14.29 -45.14 24.98
CA GLN A 76 -13.92 -46.03 23.87
C GLN A 76 -14.26 -47.50 24.09
N LYS A 77 -14.54 -47.92 25.34
CA LYS A 77 -15.08 -49.25 25.68
C LYS A 77 -16.62 -49.22 25.67
N ILE A 78 -17.22 -48.18 26.24
CA ILE A 78 -18.69 -48.01 26.29
C ILE A 78 -19.30 -47.87 24.90
N ILE A 79 -18.66 -47.15 23.97
CA ILE A 79 -19.16 -47.00 22.59
C ILE A 79 -18.15 -47.52 21.54
N PRO A 80 -18.08 -48.84 21.29
CA PRO A 80 -17.22 -49.41 20.25
C PRO A 80 -17.51 -48.82 18.86
N MET A 81 -18.78 -48.49 18.57
CA MET A 81 -19.21 -47.88 17.30
C MET A 81 -18.60 -46.49 17.03
N PHE A 82 -18.25 -45.74 18.08
CA PHE A 82 -17.68 -44.39 17.98
C PHE A 82 -16.27 -44.29 18.58
N GLN A 83 -15.52 -45.41 18.60
CA GLN A 83 -14.19 -45.48 19.23
C GLN A 83 -13.18 -44.41 18.74
N SER A 84 -13.28 -43.93 17.49
CA SER A 84 -12.41 -42.87 16.93
C SER A 84 -13.00 -41.45 16.97
N ALA A 85 -14.18 -41.24 17.56
CA ALA A 85 -14.76 -39.92 17.77
C ALA A 85 -13.90 -39.07 18.72
N ASP A 86 -13.91 -37.74 18.51
CA ASP A 86 -13.19 -36.81 19.39
C ASP A 86 -14.03 -36.49 20.63
N PHE A 87 -14.18 -37.49 21.52
CA PHE A 87 -14.90 -37.37 22.78
C PHE A 87 -14.48 -36.15 23.59
N ARG A 88 -13.17 -35.83 23.61
CA ARG A 88 -12.65 -34.65 24.29
C ARG A 88 -13.22 -33.35 23.72
N SER A 89 -13.11 -33.14 22.41
CA SER A 89 -13.59 -31.92 21.76
C SER A 89 -15.11 -31.82 21.81
N LEU A 90 -15.82 -32.96 21.78
CA LEU A 90 -17.26 -33.05 22.01
C LEU A 90 -17.62 -32.60 23.44
N ILE A 91 -16.94 -33.10 24.47
CA ILE A 91 -17.18 -32.70 25.87
C ILE A 91 -16.83 -31.22 26.07
N GLU A 92 -15.60 -30.79 25.73
CA GLU A 92 -15.15 -29.40 25.92
C GLU A 92 -16.06 -28.38 25.21
N ARG A 93 -16.51 -28.67 23.98
CA ARG A 93 -17.46 -27.80 23.25
C ARG A 93 -18.86 -27.80 23.86
N ASN A 94 -19.42 -28.96 24.18
CA ASN A 94 -20.79 -29.05 24.68
C ASN A 94 -20.91 -28.44 26.08
N THR A 95 -19.94 -28.66 26.97
CA THR A 95 -19.87 -27.97 28.27
C THR A 95 -19.78 -26.46 28.10
N THR A 96 -18.88 -25.96 27.23
CA THR A 96 -18.79 -24.52 26.91
C THR A 96 -20.11 -23.94 26.38
N THR A 97 -20.85 -24.73 25.60
CA THR A 97 -22.15 -24.31 25.03
C THR A 97 -23.25 -24.30 26.09
N ALA A 98 -23.35 -25.33 26.95
CA ALA A 98 -24.31 -25.37 28.06
C ALA A 98 -24.09 -24.21 29.06
N LEU A 99 -22.82 -23.86 29.33
CA LEU A 99 -22.44 -22.75 30.19
C LEU A 99 -22.79 -21.36 29.62
N SER A 100 -22.91 -21.22 28.29
CA SER A 100 -23.27 -19.94 27.64
C SER A 100 -24.77 -19.77 27.38
N LEU A 101 -25.55 -20.84 27.52
CA LEU A 101 -27.01 -20.83 27.47
C LEU A 101 -27.61 -20.72 28.88
N THR A 102 -28.86 -20.29 28.99
CA THR A 102 -29.60 -20.16 30.26
C THR A 102 -31.07 -20.57 30.09
N GLY A 103 -31.71 -21.00 31.18
CA GLY A 103 -33.14 -21.37 31.21
C GLY A 103 -33.51 -22.43 30.17
N ASP A 104 -34.70 -22.30 29.58
CA ASP A 104 -35.24 -23.21 28.57
C ASP A 104 -34.27 -23.46 27.40
N ALA A 105 -33.45 -22.48 27.01
CA ALA A 105 -32.47 -22.65 25.95
C ALA A 105 -31.34 -23.62 26.34
N ARG A 106 -30.92 -23.63 27.61
CA ARG A 106 -29.99 -24.63 28.15
C ARG A 106 -30.65 -26.00 28.23
N GLN A 107 -31.89 -26.08 28.74
CA GLN A 107 -32.60 -27.35 28.87
C GLN A 107 -32.83 -28.03 27.50
N ASN A 108 -33.32 -27.29 26.50
CA ASN A 108 -33.50 -27.81 25.14
C ASN A 108 -32.16 -28.24 24.49
N PHE A 109 -31.05 -27.58 24.82
CA PHE A 109 -29.72 -27.97 24.35
C PHE A 109 -29.22 -29.25 25.03
N LEU A 110 -29.38 -29.41 26.35
CA LEU A 110 -28.99 -30.62 27.09
C LEU A 110 -29.79 -31.85 26.61
N GLU A 111 -31.08 -31.69 26.32
CA GLU A 111 -31.95 -32.76 25.80
C GLU A 111 -31.84 -32.97 24.27
N SER A 112 -30.93 -32.27 23.59
CA SER A 112 -30.61 -32.53 22.18
C SER A 112 -29.65 -33.71 22.01
N ASP A 113 -29.63 -34.31 20.82
CA ASP A 113 -28.82 -35.49 20.51
C ASP A 113 -27.34 -35.14 20.22
N VAL A 114 -26.42 -36.03 20.59
CA VAL A 114 -24.98 -35.88 20.36
C VAL A 114 -24.60 -36.07 18.90
N ASN A 115 -23.97 -35.06 18.30
CA ASN A 115 -23.44 -35.15 16.94
C ASN A 115 -22.13 -35.99 16.88
N PHE A 116 -22.25 -37.32 16.77
CA PHE A 116 -21.09 -38.21 16.56
C PHE A 116 -20.45 -38.10 15.15
N GLU A 117 -21.05 -37.37 14.21
CA GLU A 117 -20.41 -37.03 12.92
C GLU A 117 -19.36 -35.90 13.07
N PHE A 118 -19.15 -35.36 14.27
CA PHE A 118 -18.27 -34.22 14.52
C PHE A 118 -16.79 -34.48 14.17
N VAL A 119 -16.32 -33.85 13.10
CA VAL A 119 -14.91 -33.85 12.67
C VAL A 119 -14.09 -32.79 13.43
N GLY A 120 -14.65 -31.59 13.55
CA GLY A 120 -14.00 -30.37 14.04
C GLY A 120 -14.90 -29.15 13.82
N PRO A 121 -14.67 -28.02 14.52
CA PRO A 121 -15.60 -26.89 14.53
C PRO A 121 -15.75 -26.17 13.19
N ILE A 122 -14.71 -26.11 12.34
CA ILE A 122 -14.83 -25.53 10.99
C ILE A 122 -15.65 -26.47 10.11
N CYS A 123 -15.33 -27.78 10.10
CA CYS A 123 -16.05 -28.79 9.30
C CYS A 123 -17.55 -28.87 9.66
N ASP A 124 -17.87 -28.86 10.95
CA ASP A 124 -19.23 -28.83 11.49
C ASP A 124 -19.99 -27.55 11.05
N SER A 125 -19.31 -26.39 11.03
CA SER A 125 -19.90 -25.11 10.60
C SER A 125 -20.26 -25.00 9.11
N ILE A 126 -19.86 -25.99 8.30
CA ILE A 126 -20.23 -26.16 6.88
C ILE A 126 -20.95 -27.49 6.62
N GLY A 127 -21.30 -28.24 7.67
CA GLY A 127 -22.03 -29.50 7.55
C GLY A 127 -21.26 -30.60 6.85
N ILE A 128 -19.95 -30.71 7.07
CA ILE A 128 -19.13 -31.86 6.69
C ILE A 128 -19.00 -32.80 7.89
N GLY A 129 -19.58 -33.98 7.77
CA GLY A 129 -19.54 -35.03 8.80
C GLY A 129 -18.40 -36.02 8.64
N ARG A 130 -18.27 -36.90 9.63
CA ARG A 130 -17.35 -38.06 9.63
C ARG A 130 -17.60 -38.96 8.41
N ARG A 131 -18.86 -39.27 8.07
CA ARG A 131 -19.20 -40.04 6.87
C ARG A 131 -18.71 -39.40 5.57
N ASP A 132 -18.89 -38.10 5.38
CA ASP A 132 -18.44 -37.39 4.16
C ASP A 132 -16.94 -37.59 3.90
N LEU A 133 -16.13 -37.58 4.96
CA LEU A 133 -14.68 -37.78 4.86
C LEU A 133 -14.28 -39.24 4.65
N LEU A 134 -14.96 -40.18 5.32
CA LEU A 134 -14.67 -41.63 5.20
C LEU A 134 -15.14 -42.22 3.87
N GLU A 135 -16.29 -41.78 3.36
CA GLU A 135 -16.87 -42.21 2.09
C GLU A 135 -16.23 -41.48 0.88
N MET A 136 -15.34 -40.51 1.13
CA MET A 136 -14.69 -39.65 0.13
C MET A 136 -15.69 -38.86 -0.74
N SER A 137 -16.84 -38.52 -0.18
CA SER A 137 -17.96 -37.86 -0.85
C SER A 137 -17.59 -36.49 -1.43
N ASP A 138 -18.27 -36.08 -2.51
CA ASP A 138 -18.16 -34.71 -2.99
C ASP A 138 -18.93 -33.77 -2.05
N PHE A 139 -18.21 -32.82 -1.47
CA PHE A 139 -18.75 -31.76 -0.64
C PHE A 139 -18.30 -30.37 -1.14
N SER A 140 -17.86 -30.27 -2.40
CA SER A 140 -17.44 -29.01 -3.01
C SER A 140 -18.54 -27.94 -2.96
N ASP A 141 -19.82 -28.30 -3.14
CA ASP A 141 -20.95 -27.39 -2.98
C ASP A 141 -21.07 -26.80 -1.57
N ARG A 142 -20.74 -27.57 -0.52
CA ARG A 142 -20.69 -27.10 0.89
C ARG A 142 -19.42 -26.28 1.15
N ALA A 143 -18.31 -26.67 0.54
CA ALA A 143 -16.99 -26.05 0.72
C ALA A 143 -16.79 -24.72 -0.05
N LYS A 144 -17.55 -24.45 -1.13
CA LYS A 144 -17.43 -23.27 -2.02
C LYS A 144 -17.35 -21.89 -1.36
N LEU A 145 -17.78 -21.75 -0.09
CA LEU A 145 -17.75 -20.49 0.67
C LEU A 145 -16.77 -20.49 1.85
N THR A 146 -15.91 -21.51 1.98
CA THR A 146 -14.91 -21.65 3.04
C THR A 146 -13.57 -22.02 2.42
N GLY A 147 -12.69 -21.02 2.31
CA GLY A 147 -11.34 -21.24 1.81
C GLY A 147 -10.48 -22.08 2.76
N LEU A 148 -9.41 -22.67 2.25
CA LEU A 148 -8.52 -23.54 3.00
C LEU A 148 -7.69 -22.78 4.05
N THR A 149 -8.05 -22.87 5.33
CA THR A 149 -7.31 -22.26 6.45
C THR A 149 -6.35 -23.23 7.14
N ASN A 150 -5.37 -22.69 7.87
CA ASN A 150 -4.49 -23.45 8.75
C ASN A 150 -5.26 -24.23 9.83
N GLY A 151 -6.39 -23.71 10.31
CA GLY A 151 -7.31 -24.40 11.22
C GLY A 151 -8.03 -25.58 10.57
N LEU A 152 -8.52 -25.42 9.34
CA LEU A 152 -9.18 -26.51 8.60
C LEU A 152 -8.19 -27.66 8.30
N VAL A 153 -6.96 -27.33 7.90
CA VAL A 153 -5.92 -28.36 7.71
C VAL A 153 -5.51 -29.01 9.04
N LEU A 154 -5.60 -28.31 10.18
CA LEU A 154 -5.43 -28.92 11.50
C LEU A 154 -6.54 -29.94 11.79
N GLU A 155 -7.82 -29.59 11.57
CA GLU A 155 -8.96 -30.50 11.76
C GLU A 155 -8.84 -31.76 10.91
N LEU A 156 -8.58 -31.61 9.60
CA LEU A 156 -8.46 -32.74 8.68
C LEU A 156 -7.23 -33.62 8.99
N THR A 157 -6.08 -33.04 9.37
CA THR A 157 -4.89 -33.83 9.73
C THR A 157 -5.00 -34.49 11.12
N ASN A 158 -5.77 -33.91 12.05
CA ASN A 158 -6.15 -34.57 13.30
C ASN A 158 -7.12 -35.74 13.02
N PHE A 159 -8.14 -35.55 12.18
CA PHE A 159 -9.09 -36.60 11.78
C PHE A 159 -8.37 -37.79 11.14
N ILE A 160 -7.47 -37.57 10.18
CA ILE A 160 -6.59 -38.62 9.61
C ILE A 160 -5.83 -39.39 10.69
N SER A 161 -5.35 -38.68 11.71
CA SER A 161 -4.58 -39.28 12.81
C SER A 161 -5.45 -40.09 13.79
N ARG A 162 -6.71 -39.68 14.01
CA ARG A 162 -7.70 -40.41 14.84
C ARG A 162 -8.22 -41.66 14.13
N GLU A 163 -8.59 -41.53 12.86
CA GLU A 163 -9.13 -42.61 12.02
C GLU A 163 -8.05 -43.53 11.41
N LYS A 164 -6.75 -43.24 11.63
CA LYS A 164 -5.60 -44.01 11.12
C LYS A 164 -5.54 -44.12 9.58
N LEU A 165 -6.06 -43.12 8.88
CA LEU A 165 -6.11 -43.06 7.41
C LEU A 165 -4.73 -42.77 6.80
N ASP A 166 -4.52 -43.11 5.52
CA ASP A 166 -3.34 -42.67 4.78
C ASP A 166 -3.38 -41.14 4.59
N PRO A 167 -2.37 -40.37 5.02
CA PRO A 167 -2.31 -38.92 4.81
C PRO A 167 -2.47 -38.43 3.36
N VAL A 168 -2.31 -39.30 2.35
CA VAL A 168 -2.58 -39.00 0.94
C VAL A 168 -4.04 -38.57 0.71
N VAL A 169 -5.02 -39.07 1.48
CA VAL A 169 -6.46 -38.71 1.31
C VAL A 169 -6.73 -37.21 1.45
N LEU A 170 -5.86 -36.51 2.18
CA LEU A 170 -5.95 -35.06 2.40
C LEU A 170 -5.92 -34.27 1.07
N VAL A 171 -5.24 -34.76 0.03
CA VAL A 171 -5.24 -34.11 -1.30
C VAL A 171 -6.63 -34.11 -1.91
N SER A 172 -7.35 -35.22 -1.82
CA SER A 172 -8.71 -35.36 -2.36
C SER A 172 -9.72 -34.50 -1.59
N TRP A 173 -9.58 -34.40 -0.27
CA TRP A 173 -10.41 -33.49 0.53
C TRP A 173 -10.07 -32.02 0.25
N ILE A 174 -8.79 -31.65 0.13
CA ILE A 174 -8.37 -30.28 -0.25
C ILE A 174 -8.99 -29.86 -1.58
N ARG A 175 -9.08 -30.77 -2.57
CA ARG A 175 -9.69 -30.47 -3.88
C ARG A 175 -11.17 -30.04 -3.80
N ASN A 176 -11.89 -30.39 -2.72
CA ASN A 176 -13.25 -29.90 -2.51
C ASN A 176 -13.28 -28.40 -2.10
N PHE A 177 -12.24 -27.93 -1.40
CA PHE A 177 -12.06 -26.53 -1.00
C PHE A 177 -11.32 -25.70 -2.06
N GLU A 178 -10.43 -26.35 -2.83
CA GLU A 178 -9.60 -25.74 -3.86
C GLU A 178 -9.60 -26.60 -5.14
N PRO A 179 -10.59 -26.42 -6.05
CA PRO A 179 -10.75 -27.27 -7.23
C PRO A 179 -9.58 -27.25 -8.21
N LEU A 180 -8.76 -26.19 -8.19
CA LEU A 180 -7.56 -26.08 -9.03
C LEU A 180 -6.40 -26.95 -8.53
N PHE A 181 -6.38 -27.28 -7.23
CA PHE A 181 -5.32 -28.08 -6.61
C PHE A 181 -5.40 -29.54 -7.06
N CYS A 182 -4.32 -30.06 -7.64
CA CYS A 182 -4.28 -31.38 -8.26
C CYS A 182 -5.33 -31.59 -9.38
N SER A 183 -5.66 -30.52 -10.11
CA SER A 183 -6.43 -30.56 -11.36
C SER A 183 -5.84 -31.51 -12.42
N ASP A 184 -4.53 -31.76 -12.38
CA ASP A 184 -3.84 -32.75 -13.24
C ASP A 184 -4.06 -34.22 -12.84
N GLY A 185 -4.82 -34.48 -11.76
CA GLY A 185 -5.15 -35.80 -11.24
C GLY A 185 -4.00 -36.55 -10.54
N LYS A 186 -2.78 -35.99 -10.49
CA LYS A 186 -1.58 -36.69 -9.98
C LYS A 186 -1.47 -36.59 -8.46
N ILE A 187 -2.41 -37.21 -7.74
CA ILE A 187 -2.54 -37.18 -6.28
C ILE A 187 -1.20 -37.45 -5.56
N GLN A 188 -0.45 -38.47 -5.98
CA GLN A 188 0.86 -38.83 -5.41
C GLN A 188 1.99 -37.84 -5.74
N ARG A 189 1.80 -36.89 -6.66
CA ARG A 189 2.69 -35.74 -6.89
C ARG A 189 2.26 -34.57 -6.01
N ALA A 190 0.97 -34.25 -5.99
CA ALA A 190 0.42 -33.18 -5.14
C ALA A 190 0.69 -33.43 -3.64
N TYR A 191 0.55 -34.67 -3.15
CA TYR A 191 0.88 -35.00 -1.76
C TYR A 191 2.36 -34.82 -1.44
N ARG A 192 3.27 -35.11 -2.38
CA ARG A 192 4.72 -34.89 -2.19
C ARG A 192 5.07 -33.41 -2.04
N LEU A 193 4.37 -32.53 -2.76
CA LEU A 193 4.51 -31.07 -2.60
C LEU A 193 3.90 -30.62 -1.27
N LEU A 194 2.63 -30.98 -1.02
CA LEU A 194 1.89 -30.65 0.22
C LEU A 194 2.65 -31.05 1.50
N ARG A 195 3.44 -32.12 1.46
CA ARG A 195 4.27 -32.60 2.58
C ARG A 195 5.31 -31.58 3.07
N SER A 196 5.78 -30.65 2.22
CA SER A 196 6.68 -29.57 2.66
C SER A 196 5.90 -28.50 3.44
N SER A 197 4.80 -27.99 2.90
CA SER A 197 3.89 -27.06 3.58
C SER A 197 3.41 -27.60 4.92
N LEU A 198 2.94 -28.86 4.97
CA LEU A 198 2.52 -29.52 6.21
C LEU A 198 3.64 -29.60 7.27
N LYS A 199 4.91 -29.75 6.85
CA LYS A 199 6.06 -29.73 7.77
C LYS A 199 6.29 -28.34 8.34
N THR A 200 6.23 -27.30 7.49
CA THR A 200 6.36 -25.89 7.89
C THR A 200 5.22 -25.46 8.82
N PHE A 201 3.98 -25.75 8.45
CA PHE A 201 2.77 -25.56 9.26
C PHE A 201 2.89 -26.19 10.65
N ARG A 202 3.29 -27.46 10.75
CA ARG A 202 3.48 -28.16 12.04
C ARG A 202 4.54 -27.50 12.93
N ILE A 203 5.58 -26.89 12.34
CA ILE A 203 6.60 -26.13 13.09
C ILE A 203 6.03 -24.78 13.57
N GLN A 204 5.32 -24.06 12.71
CA GLN A 204 4.68 -22.78 13.05
C GLN A 204 3.62 -22.95 14.15
N TYR A 205 2.74 -23.95 14.04
CA TYR A 205 1.73 -24.30 15.04
C TYR A 205 2.35 -24.58 16.42
N ARG A 206 3.38 -25.46 16.49
CA ARG A 206 4.13 -25.75 17.73
C ARG A 206 4.84 -24.52 18.32
N ASN A 207 5.25 -23.57 17.49
CA ASN A 207 5.84 -22.32 17.96
C ASN A 207 4.77 -21.35 18.51
N ASN A 208 3.56 -21.35 17.94
CA ASN A 208 2.45 -20.49 18.35
C ASN A 208 1.70 -21.03 19.59
N GLN A 209 1.71 -22.34 19.83
CA GLN A 209 1.24 -22.94 21.08
C GLN A 209 2.04 -22.52 22.34
N ARG A 210 3.24 -21.95 22.20
CA ARG A 210 4.06 -21.55 23.35
C ARG A 210 3.39 -20.41 24.13
N SER A 211 3.26 -20.57 25.45
CA SER A 211 2.57 -19.64 26.39
C SER A 211 2.66 -18.15 26.02
N ARG A 212 3.87 -17.59 25.82
CA ARG A 212 4.12 -16.17 25.48
C ARG A 212 3.48 -15.67 24.18
N LYS A 213 3.03 -16.57 23.29
CA LYS A 213 2.26 -16.24 22.08
C LYS A 213 0.75 -16.48 22.25
N ARG A 214 0.37 -17.49 23.04
CA ARG A 214 -1.04 -17.81 23.32
C ARG A 214 -1.75 -16.65 24.03
N SER A 215 -1.07 -15.94 24.93
CA SER A 215 -1.58 -14.73 25.60
C SER A 215 -1.66 -13.47 24.70
N ARG A 216 -1.42 -13.58 23.39
CA ARG A 216 -1.47 -12.47 22.43
C ARG A 216 -2.40 -12.72 21.23
N GLY A 217 -3.27 -13.73 21.27
CA GLY A 217 -4.18 -14.09 20.16
C GLY A 217 -3.50 -14.68 18.90
N LEU A 218 -2.16 -14.66 18.83
CA LEU A 218 -1.33 -15.11 17.69
C LEU A 218 -1.51 -16.60 17.31
N LEU A 219 -2.19 -17.39 18.13
CA LEU A 219 -2.59 -18.76 17.80
C LEU A 219 -3.87 -18.78 16.97
N ASP A 220 -4.86 -17.95 17.32
CA ASP A 220 -6.16 -17.91 16.66
C ASP A 220 -6.09 -17.16 15.33
N GLU A 221 -5.32 -16.07 15.28
CA GLU A 221 -4.90 -15.40 14.03
C GLU A 221 -4.23 -16.40 13.07
N PHE A 222 -3.31 -17.21 13.58
CA PHE A 222 -2.63 -18.24 12.79
C PHE A 222 -3.61 -19.31 12.28
N LEU A 223 -4.53 -19.80 13.11
CA LEU A 223 -5.52 -20.81 12.70
C LEU A 223 -6.56 -20.26 11.70
N GLN A 224 -6.89 -18.97 11.77
CA GLN A 224 -7.80 -18.32 10.81
C GLN A 224 -7.10 -17.97 9.48
N SER A 225 -5.78 -17.83 9.46
CA SER A 225 -5.03 -17.50 8.24
C SER A 225 -5.06 -18.62 7.17
N PRO A 226 -4.91 -18.29 5.86
CA PRO A 226 -4.87 -19.27 4.79
C PRO A 226 -3.76 -20.31 4.96
N PHE A 227 -4.03 -21.56 4.57
CA PHE A 227 -2.99 -22.60 4.43
C PHE A 227 -2.30 -22.48 3.06
N ASP A 228 -0.97 -22.48 3.07
CA ASP A 228 -0.15 -22.36 1.87
C ASP A 228 0.03 -23.73 1.16
N LEU A 229 -0.58 -23.87 -0.01
CA LEU A 229 -0.50 -25.08 -0.84
C LEU A 229 0.76 -25.14 -1.73
N ALA A 230 1.47 -24.03 -1.93
CA ALA A 230 2.60 -23.92 -2.84
C ALA A 230 3.52 -22.73 -2.45
N PRO A 231 4.56 -22.95 -1.61
CA PRO A 231 5.48 -21.90 -1.16
C PRO A 231 6.38 -21.27 -2.24
N GLU A 232 6.16 -21.64 -3.50
CA GLU A 232 6.89 -21.23 -4.71
C GLU A 232 5.92 -20.67 -5.78
N ALA A 233 4.64 -20.49 -5.45
CA ALA A 233 3.67 -19.76 -6.26
C ALA A 233 3.72 -18.26 -5.95
N ASP A 234 3.25 -17.43 -6.89
CA ASP A 234 3.43 -15.98 -6.83
C ASP A 234 2.77 -15.31 -5.62
N ALA A 235 3.40 -14.24 -5.14
CA ALA A 235 3.01 -13.57 -3.90
C ALA A 235 1.58 -12.97 -3.95
N ASP A 236 1.09 -12.68 -5.16
CA ASP A 236 -0.21 -12.07 -5.40
C ASP A 236 -1.39 -13.06 -5.26
N ASP A 237 -1.21 -14.36 -5.56
CA ASP A 237 -2.26 -15.38 -5.36
C ASP A 237 -2.51 -15.64 -3.86
N ILE A 238 -1.44 -15.65 -3.06
CA ILE A 238 -1.52 -15.78 -1.60
C ILE A 238 -2.34 -14.63 -0.98
N GLU A 239 -2.23 -13.42 -1.55
CA GLU A 239 -2.98 -12.26 -1.08
C GLU A 239 -4.41 -12.20 -1.63
N TYR A 240 -4.64 -12.57 -2.89
CA TYR A 240 -5.98 -12.72 -3.47
C TYR A 240 -6.86 -13.65 -2.62
N ARG A 241 -6.32 -14.80 -2.21
CA ARG A 241 -6.99 -15.76 -1.31
C ARG A 241 -7.26 -15.17 0.08
N ARG A 242 -6.33 -14.39 0.64
CA ARG A 242 -6.51 -13.70 1.93
C ARG A 242 -7.67 -12.70 1.87
N VAL A 243 -7.75 -11.89 0.81
CA VAL A 243 -8.82 -10.90 0.63
C VAL A 243 -10.17 -11.60 0.41
N ALA A 244 -10.21 -12.70 -0.35
CA ALA A 244 -11.41 -13.49 -0.53
C ALA A 244 -11.98 -14.04 0.79
N MET A 245 -11.12 -14.48 1.73
CA MET A 245 -11.56 -14.92 3.07
C MET A 245 -12.15 -13.79 3.91
N ILE A 246 -11.49 -12.62 3.94
CA ILE A 246 -11.99 -11.42 4.67
C ILE A 246 -13.39 -11.04 4.17
N LYS A 247 -13.55 -11.01 2.83
CA LYS A 247 -14.81 -10.75 2.13
C LYS A 247 -15.90 -11.79 2.44
N ALA A 248 -15.56 -13.07 2.55
CA ALA A 248 -16.50 -14.11 2.98
C ALA A 248 -16.93 -13.92 4.45
N HIS A 249 -15.99 -13.58 5.35
CA HIS A 249 -16.26 -13.33 6.76
C HIS A 249 -17.16 -12.09 6.96
N LEU A 250 -16.92 -11.00 6.22
CA LEU A 250 -17.77 -9.81 6.20
C LEU A 250 -19.21 -10.13 5.74
N ARG A 251 -19.37 -10.98 4.71
CA ARG A 251 -20.69 -11.47 4.27
C ARG A 251 -21.39 -12.33 5.33
N LYS A 252 -20.66 -13.08 6.16
CA LYS A 252 -21.21 -13.84 7.31
C LYS A 252 -21.65 -12.90 8.44
N LYS A 253 -20.83 -11.91 8.84
CA LYS A 253 -21.20 -10.85 9.82
C LYS A 253 -22.45 -10.07 9.38
N ARG A 254 -22.53 -9.62 8.12
CA ARG A 254 -23.69 -8.87 7.58
C ARG A 254 -25.01 -9.66 7.62
N ARG A 255 -24.98 -11.00 7.61
CA ARG A 255 -26.19 -11.85 7.79
C ARG A 255 -26.61 -11.94 9.26
N ILE A 256 -25.66 -12.14 10.18
CA ILE A 256 -25.95 -12.23 11.63
C ILE A 256 -26.53 -10.90 12.15
N SER A 257 -25.99 -9.76 11.69
CA SER A 257 -26.48 -8.42 12.06
C SER A 257 -27.92 -8.11 11.63
N ARG A 258 -28.56 -8.91 10.77
CA ARG A 258 -29.96 -8.73 10.33
C ARG A 258 -30.97 -9.58 11.11
N HIS A 259 -30.52 -10.43 12.04
CA HIS A 259 -31.38 -11.30 12.86
C HIS A 259 -31.19 -11.06 14.36
N LYS A 260 -31.15 -9.79 14.79
CA LYS A 260 -31.34 -9.42 16.20
C LYS A 260 -32.73 -8.79 16.35
N PRO A 261 -33.68 -9.39 17.09
CA PRO A 261 -34.98 -8.79 17.33
C PRO A 261 -34.83 -7.55 18.23
N ILE A 262 -35.61 -6.51 17.96
CA ILE A 262 -35.62 -5.27 18.74
C ILE A 262 -36.42 -5.49 20.02
N SER A 263 -35.78 -5.34 21.18
CA SER A 263 -36.42 -5.44 22.48
C SER A 263 -37.14 -4.12 22.85
N VAL A 264 -38.47 -4.18 22.79
CA VAL A 264 -39.47 -3.33 23.46
C VAL A 264 -38.92 -2.25 24.41
N VAL A 265 -39.26 -0.99 24.11
CA VAL A 265 -39.43 0.09 25.11
C VAL A 265 -40.94 0.40 25.17
N LYS A 266 -41.46 0.70 26.36
CA LYS A 266 -42.90 0.80 26.64
C LYS A 266 -43.53 2.15 26.22
N GLU A 267 -44.85 2.14 26.10
CA GLU A 267 -45.70 3.30 25.84
C GLU A 267 -45.78 4.30 27.02
N GLU A 268 -46.11 5.56 26.69
CA GLU A 268 -47.13 6.35 27.41
C GLU A 268 -48.06 7.01 26.36
N ASP A 269 -49.35 7.14 26.67
CA ASP A 269 -50.46 7.58 25.79
C ASP A 269 -50.58 9.13 25.67
N GLU A 270 -51.43 9.81 24.87
CA GLU A 270 -52.52 9.59 23.87
C GLU A 270 -52.68 10.96 23.09
N PRO A 271 -53.76 11.36 22.38
CA PRO A 271 -54.73 10.68 21.49
C PRO A 271 -54.95 11.36 20.10
N PHE A 272 -55.82 10.73 19.27
CA PHE A 272 -56.54 11.26 18.07
C PHE A 272 -55.74 11.51 16.76
N ARG A 273 -56.29 11.34 15.54
CA ARG A 273 -57.66 10.91 15.13
C ARG A 273 -57.70 10.09 13.82
N ILE A 274 -58.76 9.29 13.69
CA ILE A 274 -59.07 8.31 12.63
C ILE A 274 -59.37 8.94 11.25
N SER A 275 -58.89 8.29 10.18
CA SER A 275 -59.70 8.02 8.97
C SER A 275 -59.16 6.78 8.20
N GLN A 276 -60.05 5.93 7.68
CA GLN A 276 -59.73 4.65 7.03
C GLN A 276 -60.03 4.71 5.52
N THR A 277 -59.31 3.92 4.70
CA THR A 277 -59.99 3.03 3.74
C THR A 277 -59.11 1.87 3.23
N ASP A 278 -59.60 0.65 3.45
CA ASP A 278 -59.24 -0.63 2.81
C ASP A 278 -59.47 -0.60 1.27
N VAL A 279 -59.26 -1.61 0.39
CA VAL A 279 -59.28 -3.11 0.46
C VAL A 279 -58.73 -3.64 -0.91
N THR A 280 -58.19 -4.85 -1.19
CA THR A 280 -57.51 -5.92 -0.42
C THR A 280 -56.89 -6.99 -1.36
N LEU A 281 -55.57 -7.23 -1.22
CA LEU A 281 -54.89 -8.54 -1.04
C LEU A 281 -55.33 -9.80 -1.88
N LYS A 282 -54.41 -10.43 -2.67
CA LYS A 282 -53.97 -11.87 -2.54
C LYS A 282 -53.07 -12.45 -3.67
N ASN A 283 -52.33 -13.51 -3.30
CA ASN A 283 -51.24 -14.22 -4.03
C ASN A 283 -51.73 -15.43 -4.86
N GLN A 284 -50.91 -16.00 -5.77
CA GLN A 284 -50.31 -17.38 -5.69
C GLN A 284 -49.55 -17.95 -6.94
N HIS A 285 -48.40 -18.60 -6.67
CA HIS A 285 -47.66 -19.73 -7.30
C HIS A 285 -47.73 -20.20 -8.79
N VAL A 286 -46.59 -20.05 -9.50
CA VAL A 286 -45.67 -21.04 -10.16
C VAL A 286 -46.09 -22.55 -10.13
N PRO A 287 -46.07 -23.37 -11.24
CA PRO A 287 -44.80 -23.89 -11.84
C PRO A 287 -44.69 -24.38 -13.32
N LYS A 288 -43.43 -24.30 -13.84
CA LYS A 288 -42.67 -25.16 -14.81
C LYS A 288 -43.36 -25.94 -15.95
N GLN A 289 -42.78 -25.83 -17.17
CA GLN A 289 -42.08 -26.95 -17.87
C GLN A 289 -41.28 -26.49 -19.14
N MET A 290 -40.47 -27.40 -19.71
CA MET A 290 -39.60 -27.23 -20.90
C MET A 290 -39.64 -28.53 -21.73
N PRO A 291 -39.42 -28.52 -23.06
CA PRO A 291 -38.25 -29.26 -23.60
C PRO A 291 -37.63 -28.69 -24.90
N HIS A 292 -36.56 -29.36 -25.38
CA HIS A 292 -35.78 -29.06 -26.60
C HIS A 292 -36.47 -29.46 -27.93
N VAL A 293 -35.95 -28.97 -29.08
CA VAL A 293 -35.26 -29.77 -30.15
C VAL A 293 -34.94 -28.92 -31.40
N THR A 294 -33.76 -29.15 -32.00
CA THR A 294 -33.33 -28.78 -33.38
C THR A 294 -32.85 -30.08 -34.07
N PRO A 295 -32.83 -30.27 -35.42
CA PRO A 295 -31.84 -29.62 -36.32
C PRO A 295 -32.22 -29.57 -37.85
N PHE A 296 -31.19 -29.53 -38.74
CA PHE A 296 -31.14 -29.51 -40.22
C PHE A 296 -31.36 -28.15 -40.93
N SER A 297 -30.54 -27.63 -41.87
CA SER A 297 -29.36 -28.06 -42.69
C SER A 297 -29.64 -28.48 -44.14
N VAL A 298 -29.24 -27.63 -45.10
CA VAL A 298 -28.98 -27.94 -46.54
C VAL A 298 -27.82 -27.05 -47.06
N LYS A 299 -26.99 -27.57 -47.98
CA LYS A 299 -25.85 -26.87 -48.66
C LYS A 299 -26.31 -26.35 -50.06
N ARG A 300 -25.57 -25.56 -50.88
CA ARG A 300 -24.21 -25.82 -51.41
C ARG A 300 -23.71 -24.72 -52.40
N GLU A 301 -22.39 -24.70 -52.64
CA GLU A 301 -21.55 -24.22 -53.80
C GLU A 301 -22.23 -23.64 -55.07
N GLN A 302 -21.64 -22.77 -55.92
CA GLN A 302 -20.38 -21.97 -55.98
C GLN A 302 -20.47 -20.95 -57.15
N GLY A 303 -19.68 -19.86 -57.20
CA GLY A 303 -19.71 -18.90 -58.34
C GLY A 303 -18.70 -17.73 -58.34
N SER A 304 -17.48 -17.99 -58.80
CA SER A 304 -16.35 -17.12 -59.22
C SER A 304 -16.40 -15.57 -59.16
N GLN A 305 -15.41 -15.01 -58.44
CA GLN A 305 -14.49 -13.91 -58.81
C GLN A 305 -15.01 -12.55 -59.38
N SER A 306 -14.73 -11.45 -58.66
CA SER A 306 -13.68 -10.49 -59.09
C SER A 306 -13.18 -9.63 -57.90
N HIS A 307 -12.08 -8.90 -58.06
CA HIS A 307 -11.35 -8.25 -56.96
C HIS A 307 -11.97 -6.93 -56.48
N GLN A 308 -12.18 -6.81 -55.17
CA GLN A 308 -11.95 -5.59 -54.38
C GLN A 308 -11.55 -6.01 -52.95
N THR A 309 -10.66 -5.26 -52.31
CA THR A 309 -10.14 -5.60 -50.96
C THR A 309 -10.65 -4.58 -49.94
N PRO A 310 -11.64 -4.93 -49.09
CA PRO A 310 -12.08 -4.04 -48.02
C PRO A 310 -11.10 -4.07 -46.84
N ILE A 311 -11.01 -2.95 -46.12
CA ILE A 311 -10.29 -2.83 -44.85
C ILE A 311 -10.88 -3.83 -43.85
N ARG A 312 -10.03 -4.63 -43.21
CA ARG A 312 -10.46 -5.60 -42.20
C ARG A 312 -10.56 -4.91 -40.84
N SER A 313 -11.72 -5.01 -40.19
CA SER A 313 -11.94 -4.50 -38.84
C SER A 313 -10.99 -5.17 -37.84
N LEU A 314 -10.45 -4.37 -36.91
CA LEU A 314 -9.70 -4.84 -35.76
C LEU A 314 -10.63 -4.86 -34.55
N GLU A 315 -11.31 -5.99 -34.36
CA GLU A 315 -11.96 -6.36 -33.10
C GLU A 315 -11.29 -7.64 -32.58
N ASP A 316 -11.36 -7.87 -31.26
CA ASP A 316 -10.69 -8.95 -30.54
C ASP A 316 -9.15 -9.03 -30.68
N VAL A 317 -8.48 -8.04 -30.10
CA VAL A 317 -7.20 -8.27 -29.42
C VAL A 317 -7.52 -8.37 -27.92
N GLU A 318 -7.19 -9.49 -27.29
CA GLU A 318 -7.38 -9.66 -25.84
C GLU A 318 -6.49 -8.65 -25.09
N GLU A 319 -7.10 -7.80 -24.23
CA GLU A 319 -6.33 -6.97 -23.29
C GLU A 319 -5.73 -7.86 -22.20
N ASP A 320 -4.53 -8.39 -22.48
CA ASP A 320 -3.59 -8.88 -21.47
C ASP A 320 -3.52 -7.85 -20.33
N PRO A 321 -3.80 -8.22 -19.06
CA PRO A 321 -3.91 -7.27 -17.95
C PRO A 321 -2.56 -6.62 -17.65
N ARG A 322 -2.30 -5.51 -18.37
CA ARG A 322 -1.01 -4.81 -18.41
C ARG A 322 -0.40 -4.68 -17.03
N THR A 323 0.63 -5.49 -16.80
CA THR A 323 1.53 -5.29 -15.67
C THR A 323 2.09 -3.87 -15.80
N ASP A 324 1.95 -3.08 -14.74
CA ASP A 324 2.42 -1.71 -14.66
C ASP A 324 3.96 -1.70 -14.69
N MET A 325 4.52 -1.81 -15.91
CA MET A 325 5.95 -1.67 -16.23
C MET A 325 6.34 -0.19 -16.14
N GLY A 326 5.94 0.45 -15.04
CA GLY A 326 5.62 1.88 -15.03
C GLY A 326 6.78 2.73 -15.53
N ASP A 327 6.42 3.76 -16.28
CA ASP A 327 7.27 4.47 -17.22
C ASP A 327 8.74 4.64 -16.81
N ASN A 328 9.63 4.30 -17.75
CA ASN A 328 11.04 4.66 -17.67
C ASN A 328 11.17 6.18 -17.58
N VAL A 329 11.95 6.67 -16.60
CA VAL A 329 12.14 8.11 -16.39
C VAL A 329 13.06 8.66 -17.47
N THR A 330 12.69 9.79 -18.08
CA THR A 330 13.46 10.42 -19.17
C THR A 330 14.40 11.51 -18.67
N LEU A 331 15.32 11.98 -19.54
CA LEU A 331 16.14 13.17 -19.23
C LEU A 331 15.26 14.41 -18.98
N LEU A 332 14.13 14.54 -19.67
CA LEU A 332 13.20 15.66 -19.50
C LEU A 332 12.58 15.66 -18.10
N ASP A 333 12.12 14.49 -17.63
CA ASP A 333 11.57 14.33 -16.27
C ASP A 333 12.57 14.76 -15.19
N ILE A 334 13.81 14.27 -15.29
CA ILE A 334 14.90 14.62 -14.37
C ILE A 334 15.21 16.13 -14.43
N SER A 335 15.13 16.74 -15.61
CA SER A 335 15.44 18.16 -15.81
C SER A 335 14.40 19.07 -15.17
N VAL A 336 13.10 18.81 -15.39
CA VAL A 336 12.00 19.58 -14.76
C VAL A 336 12.04 19.43 -13.24
N LEU A 337 12.23 18.20 -12.74
CA LEU A 337 12.36 17.92 -11.31
C LEU A 337 13.60 18.60 -10.68
N SER A 338 14.70 18.71 -11.43
CA SER A 338 15.91 19.39 -10.96
C SER A 338 15.72 20.91 -10.95
N TRP A 339 15.07 21.48 -11.97
CA TRP A 339 14.71 22.90 -12.01
C TRP A 339 13.84 23.28 -10.81
N GLN A 340 12.79 22.49 -10.51
CA GLN A 340 11.95 22.69 -9.32
C GLN A 340 12.77 22.73 -8.02
N LYS A 341 13.67 21.76 -7.82
CA LYS A 341 14.52 21.67 -6.61
C LYS A 341 15.52 22.83 -6.53
N ILE A 342 16.12 23.23 -7.65
CA ILE A 342 17.07 24.34 -7.71
C ILE A 342 16.35 25.66 -7.44
N ALA A 343 15.18 25.92 -8.03
CA ALA A 343 14.37 27.09 -7.75
C ALA A 343 14.02 27.20 -6.25
N VAL A 344 13.60 26.11 -5.61
CA VAL A 344 13.34 26.07 -4.16
C VAL A 344 14.63 26.34 -3.35
N MET A 345 15.77 25.73 -3.71
CA MET A 345 17.06 25.98 -3.04
C MET A 345 17.55 27.43 -3.16
N TYR A 346 17.24 28.10 -4.26
CA TYR A 346 17.64 29.48 -4.54
C TYR A 346 16.58 30.52 -4.13
N GLY A 347 15.48 30.09 -3.48
CA GLY A 347 14.42 30.98 -2.98
C GLY A 347 13.50 31.57 -4.06
N GLY A 348 13.41 30.95 -5.23
CA GLY A 348 12.48 31.33 -6.30
C GLY A 348 13.07 31.21 -7.71
N LYS A 349 12.29 31.66 -8.70
CA LYS A 349 12.62 31.66 -10.13
C LYS A 349 13.59 32.79 -10.50
N ASN A 350 14.81 32.76 -9.98
CA ASN A 350 15.84 33.77 -10.29
C ASN A 350 16.87 33.27 -11.32
N GLU A 351 17.61 34.21 -11.92
CA GLU A 351 18.56 33.91 -13.00
C GLU A 351 19.69 32.97 -12.56
N ALA A 352 20.10 33.02 -11.29
CA ALA A 352 21.10 32.07 -10.76
C ALA A 352 20.54 30.64 -10.71
N ALA A 353 19.28 30.45 -10.31
CA ALA A 353 18.59 29.16 -10.39
C ALA A 353 18.50 28.64 -11.84
N LYS A 354 18.22 29.54 -12.78
CA LYS A 354 18.13 29.23 -14.22
C LYS A 354 19.47 28.83 -14.83
N VAL A 355 20.55 29.54 -14.53
CA VAL A 355 21.90 29.18 -14.99
C VAL A 355 22.31 27.81 -14.43
N VAL A 356 22.12 27.57 -13.13
CA VAL A 356 22.52 26.32 -12.48
C VAL A 356 21.68 25.12 -12.94
N SER A 357 20.38 25.30 -13.22
CA SER A 357 19.56 24.23 -13.82
C SER A 357 19.95 23.95 -15.27
N MET A 358 20.39 24.96 -16.02
CA MET A 358 20.90 24.81 -17.38
C MET A 358 22.25 24.12 -17.46
N ASP A 359 23.21 24.50 -16.60
CA ASP A 359 24.49 23.80 -16.48
C ASP A 359 24.26 22.31 -16.15
N LEU A 360 23.29 22.02 -15.26
CA LEU A 360 22.95 20.65 -14.89
C LEU A 360 22.32 19.86 -16.04
N LEU A 361 21.37 20.45 -16.79
CA LEU A 361 20.81 19.85 -18.01
C LEU A 361 21.91 19.58 -19.05
N GLN A 362 22.80 20.55 -19.32
CA GLN A 362 23.91 20.37 -20.27
C GLN A 362 24.86 19.25 -19.84
N ASN A 363 25.17 19.14 -18.54
CA ASN A 363 25.99 18.05 -18.01
C ASN A 363 25.29 16.68 -18.17
N HIS A 364 24.00 16.58 -17.85
CA HIS A 364 23.24 15.33 -18.01
C HIS A 364 23.04 14.94 -19.48
N PHE A 365 22.79 15.88 -20.38
CA PHE A 365 22.74 15.65 -21.82
C PHE A 365 24.11 15.17 -22.36
N SER A 366 25.20 15.78 -21.92
CA SER A 366 26.57 15.38 -22.27
C SER A 366 26.98 14.01 -21.72
N ALA A 367 26.28 13.50 -20.69
CA ALA A 367 26.39 12.13 -20.21
C ALA A 367 25.51 11.17 -21.03
N MET A 368 24.25 11.53 -21.29
CA MET A 368 23.33 10.75 -22.14
C MET A 368 23.92 10.47 -23.53
N LEU A 369 24.53 11.46 -24.18
CA LEU A 369 25.19 11.30 -25.48
C LEU A 369 26.28 10.20 -25.52
N LYS A 370 26.83 9.78 -24.37
CA LYS A 370 27.85 8.73 -24.28
C LYS A 370 27.26 7.33 -24.22
N GLU A 371 26.10 7.19 -23.57
CA GLU A 371 25.40 5.91 -23.38
C GLU A 371 24.37 5.63 -24.50
N ASP A 372 23.65 6.66 -24.96
CA ASP A 372 22.56 6.53 -25.93
C ASP A 372 23.03 6.85 -27.36
N ALA A 373 23.06 5.81 -28.21
CA ALA A 373 23.43 5.92 -29.61
C ALA A 373 22.35 6.55 -30.51
N ASN A 374 21.06 6.46 -30.13
CA ASN A 374 19.96 7.08 -30.86
C ASN A 374 19.98 8.60 -30.64
N LEU A 375 20.12 9.02 -29.38
CA LEU A 375 20.25 10.44 -29.03
C LEU A 375 21.48 11.08 -29.70
N ARG A 376 22.62 10.37 -29.71
CA ARG A 376 23.82 10.83 -30.42
C ARG A 376 23.58 10.97 -31.92
N THR A 377 22.94 9.99 -32.55
CA THR A 377 22.60 10.02 -33.98
C THR A 377 21.66 11.18 -34.32
N LEU A 378 20.70 11.50 -33.45
CA LEU A 378 19.82 12.66 -33.59
C LEU A 378 20.60 13.98 -33.48
N ASP A 379 21.42 14.14 -32.43
CA ASP A 379 22.21 15.34 -32.15
C ASP A 379 23.26 15.61 -33.25
N ASP A 380 23.97 14.59 -33.72
CA ASP A 380 24.94 14.69 -34.82
C ASP A 380 24.26 15.08 -36.16
N LYS A 381 23.10 14.50 -36.49
CA LYS A 381 22.33 14.89 -37.68
C LYS A 381 21.84 16.33 -37.60
N VAL A 382 21.27 16.73 -36.46
CA VAL A 382 20.75 18.09 -36.27
C VAL A 382 21.87 19.13 -36.32
N LYS A 383 23.06 18.81 -35.79
CA LYS A 383 24.27 19.65 -35.90
C LYS A 383 24.87 19.67 -37.31
N GLY A 384 24.76 18.58 -38.06
CA GLY A 384 25.20 18.48 -39.46
C GLY A 384 24.27 19.14 -40.48
N SER A 385 23.08 19.59 -40.06
CA SER A 385 22.11 20.29 -40.90
C SER A 385 22.64 21.63 -41.42
N THR A 386 22.46 21.88 -42.71
CA THR A 386 22.72 23.20 -43.33
C THR A 386 21.69 24.27 -42.95
N HIS A 387 20.55 23.86 -42.38
CA HIS A 387 19.47 24.75 -41.92
C HIS A 387 19.40 24.82 -40.39
N SER A 388 19.00 25.99 -39.86
CA SER A 388 18.95 26.29 -38.41
C SER A 388 17.77 25.60 -37.70
N LEU A 389 17.88 24.28 -37.58
CA LEU A 389 17.14 23.45 -36.65
C LEU A 389 17.53 23.81 -35.20
N VAL A 390 16.65 23.48 -34.25
CA VAL A 390 16.95 23.59 -32.82
C VAL A 390 17.70 22.33 -32.39
N SER A 391 18.85 22.47 -31.73
CA SER A 391 19.61 21.33 -31.19
C SER A 391 18.81 20.61 -30.09
N PRO A 392 18.94 19.28 -29.91
CA PRO A 392 18.15 18.56 -28.91
C PRO A 392 18.36 19.06 -27.47
N LEU A 393 19.56 19.56 -27.14
CA LEU A 393 19.81 20.26 -25.86
C LEU A 393 18.97 21.53 -25.71
N ASN A 394 18.92 22.38 -26.74
CA ASN A 394 18.13 23.62 -26.68
C ASN A 394 16.63 23.32 -26.66
N PHE A 395 16.18 22.31 -27.41
CA PHE A 395 14.80 21.80 -27.33
C PHE A 395 14.45 21.37 -25.89
N LEU A 396 15.31 20.57 -25.25
CA LEU A 396 15.10 20.14 -23.87
C LEU A 396 15.08 21.32 -22.90
N HIS A 397 15.88 22.37 -23.14
CA HIS A 397 15.79 23.61 -22.37
C HIS A 397 14.41 24.28 -22.52
N TYR A 398 13.98 24.55 -23.77
CA TYR A 398 12.71 25.22 -24.05
C TYR A 398 11.53 24.44 -23.45
N ILE A 399 11.49 23.11 -23.62
CA ILE A 399 10.43 22.26 -23.08
C ILE A 399 10.50 22.13 -21.56
N CYS A 400 11.69 22.03 -20.96
CA CYS A 400 11.85 21.99 -19.51
C CYS A 400 11.35 23.29 -18.86
N GLN A 401 11.70 24.46 -19.42
CA GLN A 401 11.22 25.75 -18.93
C GLN A 401 9.69 25.88 -19.12
N PHE A 402 9.16 25.53 -20.31
CA PHE A 402 7.73 25.52 -20.58
C PHE A 402 6.94 24.65 -19.59
N LEU A 403 7.36 23.41 -19.34
CA LEU A 403 6.67 22.50 -18.42
C LEU A 403 6.76 22.97 -16.96
N PHE A 404 7.89 23.56 -16.56
CA PHE A 404 8.06 24.13 -15.22
C PHE A 404 7.14 25.35 -14.99
N GLU A 405 7.06 26.27 -15.95
CA GLU A 405 6.13 27.42 -15.88
C GLU A 405 4.67 26.97 -15.96
N LEU A 406 4.35 25.97 -16.80
CA LEU A 406 3.00 25.41 -16.95
C LEU A 406 2.48 24.82 -15.64
N ILE A 407 3.30 24.06 -14.90
CA ILE A 407 2.90 23.46 -13.62
C ILE A 407 2.61 24.54 -12.58
N ASP A 408 3.49 25.53 -12.45
CA ASP A 408 3.34 26.64 -11.50
C ASP A 408 2.10 27.51 -11.82
N VAL A 409 1.83 27.79 -13.10
CA VAL A 409 0.64 28.54 -13.52
C VAL A 409 -0.65 27.74 -13.29
N ILE A 410 -0.64 26.41 -13.49
CA ILE A 410 -1.79 25.55 -13.15
C ILE A 410 -2.08 25.61 -11.64
N GLU A 411 -1.06 25.50 -10.79
CA GLU A 411 -1.20 25.57 -9.33
C GLU A 411 -1.74 26.94 -8.89
N GLN A 412 -1.21 28.03 -9.45
CA GLN A 412 -1.69 29.39 -9.19
C GLN A 412 -3.14 29.62 -9.64
N GLN A 413 -3.55 29.03 -10.78
CA GLN A 413 -4.96 29.06 -11.18
C GLN A 413 -5.84 28.23 -10.25
N MET A 414 -5.42 27.03 -9.79
CA MET A 414 -6.17 26.25 -8.79
C MET A 414 -6.37 27.02 -7.49
N MET A 415 -5.30 27.58 -6.91
CA MET A 415 -5.38 28.43 -5.72
C MET A 415 -6.28 29.66 -5.94
N SER A 416 -6.27 30.27 -7.15
CA SER A 416 -7.20 31.35 -7.49
C SER A 416 -8.64 30.86 -7.55
N PHE A 417 -8.93 29.70 -8.12
CA PHE A 417 -10.29 29.17 -8.24
C PHE A 417 -10.85 28.79 -6.86
N GLU A 418 -10.06 28.12 -6.02
CA GLU A 418 -10.44 27.80 -4.63
C GLU A 418 -10.75 29.06 -3.83
N LYS A 419 -9.92 30.11 -3.97
CA LYS A 419 -10.14 31.42 -3.33
C LYS A 419 -11.38 32.13 -3.87
N ASP A 420 -11.61 32.13 -5.18
CA ASP A 420 -12.79 32.73 -5.81
C ASP A 420 -14.10 32.04 -5.33
N ILE A 421 -14.09 30.70 -5.24
CA ILE A 421 -15.19 29.90 -4.70
C ILE A 421 -15.41 30.17 -3.21
N MET A 422 -14.34 30.22 -2.40
CA MET A 422 -14.42 30.55 -0.98
C MET A 422 -15.01 31.95 -0.76
N ASN A 423 -14.58 32.95 -1.53
CA ASN A 423 -15.11 34.31 -1.49
C ASN A 423 -16.61 34.36 -1.87
N THR A 424 -17.05 33.51 -2.79
CA THR A 424 -18.45 33.48 -3.28
C THR A 424 -19.38 32.70 -2.35
N THR A 425 -18.88 31.65 -1.68
CA THR A 425 -19.68 30.72 -0.87
C THR A 425 -19.57 30.92 0.64
N GLY A 426 -18.51 31.58 1.12
CA GLY A 426 -18.19 31.69 2.54
C GLY A 426 -17.65 30.39 3.16
N GLU A 427 -17.41 29.34 2.37
CA GLU A 427 -16.96 28.03 2.85
C GLU A 427 -15.63 27.58 2.22
N ASN A 428 -14.74 27.07 3.08
CA ASN A 428 -13.57 26.28 2.69
C ASN A 428 -13.97 24.98 1.96
N ARG A 429 -13.00 24.33 1.31
CA ARG A 429 -13.17 23.10 0.52
C ARG A 429 -12.66 21.85 1.24
N GLY A 430 -13.26 20.70 0.97
CA GLY A 430 -12.79 19.38 1.39
C GLY A 430 -12.46 19.26 2.89
N ARG A 431 -11.28 18.72 3.19
CA ARG A 431 -10.67 18.67 4.54
C ARG A 431 -10.77 20.01 5.28
N ASP A 432 -10.58 21.12 4.59
CA ASP A 432 -10.39 22.44 5.18
C ASP A 432 -11.73 23.08 5.63
N LYS A 433 -12.86 22.47 5.26
CA LYS A 433 -14.19 22.70 5.85
C LYS A 433 -14.40 21.97 7.18
N HIS A 434 -13.68 20.88 7.43
CA HIS A 434 -13.96 19.95 8.53
C HIS A 434 -13.32 20.43 9.87
N PRO A 435 -14.08 20.51 10.99
CA PRO A 435 -13.62 21.19 12.21
C PRO A 435 -12.28 20.71 12.80
N ARG A 436 -11.92 19.42 12.64
CA ARG A 436 -10.64 18.88 13.14
C ARG A 436 -9.41 19.49 12.45
N PHE A 437 -9.57 20.16 11.31
CA PHE A 437 -8.48 20.71 10.52
C PHE A 437 -8.40 22.25 10.57
N GLN A 438 -9.21 22.93 11.38
CA GLN A 438 -9.21 24.41 11.49
C GLN A 438 -7.86 25.03 11.90
N SER A 439 -6.95 24.26 12.50
CA SER A 439 -5.58 24.66 12.83
C SER A 439 -4.57 24.47 11.67
N PHE A 440 -4.96 23.77 10.60
CA PHE A 440 -4.15 23.49 9.43
C PHE A 440 -4.56 24.45 8.30
N VAL A 441 -3.99 25.65 8.33
CA VAL A 441 -4.28 26.75 7.38
C VAL A 441 -3.00 27.32 6.78
N ASN A 442 -3.10 27.99 5.63
CA ASN A 442 -1.98 28.59 4.88
C ASN A 442 -0.94 27.54 4.43
N PHE A 443 -1.35 26.62 3.57
CA PHE A 443 -0.44 25.76 2.81
C PHE A 443 0.07 26.49 1.56
N ASP A 444 1.26 26.12 1.09
CA ASP A 444 1.84 26.57 -0.17
C ASP A 444 1.33 25.75 -1.39
N GLU A 445 0.28 24.93 -1.20
CA GLU A 445 -0.40 24.12 -2.22
C GLU A 445 -1.93 24.26 -2.07
N SER A 446 -2.65 24.12 -3.19
CA SER A 446 -4.12 24.05 -3.26
C SER A 446 -4.68 22.77 -2.61
N ALA A 447 -5.95 22.82 -2.19
CA ALA A 447 -6.65 21.64 -1.69
C ALA A 447 -6.78 20.54 -2.77
N VAL A 448 -6.91 20.93 -4.05
CA VAL A 448 -6.85 20.03 -5.22
C VAL A 448 -5.54 19.25 -5.25
N THR A 449 -4.41 19.95 -5.22
CA THR A 449 -3.08 19.32 -5.32
C THR A 449 -2.78 18.46 -4.10
N ARG A 450 -3.11 18.96 -2.92
CA ARG A 450 -3.06 18.22 -1.66
C ARG A 450 -3.87 16.91 -1.70
N TYR A 451 -5.10 16.94 -2.21
CA TYR A 451 -5.94 15.74 -2.37
C TYR A 451 -5.33 14.74 -3.36
N ILE A 452 -4.87 15.21 -4.53
CA ILE A 452 -4.25 14.36 -5.54
C ILE A 452 -3.03 13.64 -4.96
N HIS A 453 -2.14 14.36 -4.27
CA HIS A 453 -0.98 13.78 -3.60
C HIS A 453 -1.37 12.78 -2.50
N MET A 454 -2.22 13.18 -1.55
CA MET A 454 -2.59 12.32 -0.41
C MET A 454 -3.34 11.06 -0.82
N ALA A 455 -4.28 11.15 -1.77
CA ALA A 455 -4.98 9.98 -2.30
C ALA A 455 -4.03 9.05 -3.07
N SER A 456 -3.09 9.60 -3.84
CA SER A 456 -2.10 8.81 -4.59
C SER A 456 -1.09 8.10 -3.70
N GLU A 457 -0.58 8.74 -2.64
CA GLU A 457 0.30 8.10 -1.64
C GLU A 457 -0.44 7.05 -0.79
N MET A 458 -1.75 7.20 -0.61
CA MET A 458 -2.56 6.27 0.18
C MET A 458 -3.00 5.04 -0.62
N LEU A 459 -3.42 5.24 -1.87
CA LEU A 459 -3.98 4.21 -2.74
C LEU A 459 -2.95 3.56 -3.66
N CYS A 460 -1.89 4.26 -4.07
CA CYS A 460 -0.91 3.80 -5.05
C CYS A 460 0.56 4.24 -4.79
N PRO A 461 1.10 4.13 -3.55
CA PRO A 461 2.44 4.60 -3.23
C PRO A 461 3.55 3.84 -4.00
N SER A 462 4.63 4.55 -4.35
CA SER A 462 5.83 3.98 -4.98
C SER A 462 6.77 3.22 -4.03
N LYS A 463 6.47 3.19 -2.72
CA LYS A 463 7.25 2.52 -1.67
C LYS A 463 6.28 1.96 -0.63
N GLU A 464 6.77 1.07 0.23
CA GLU A 464 6.02 0.63 1.42
C GLU A 464 5.95 1.79 2.45
N THR A 465 5.01 2.70 2.22
CA THR A 465 4.49 3.66 3.21
C THR A 465 3.62 2.92 4.24
N ASN A 466 3.28 3.58 5.35
CA ASN A 466 2.33 3.06 6.31
C ASN A 466 1.43 4.20 6.79
N PRO A 467 0.10 4.15 6.57
CA PRO A 467 -0.63 3.05 5.94
C PRO A 467 -0.43 2.99 4.41
N ASN A 468 -0.48 1.78 3.85
CA ASN A 468 -0.51 1.52 2.40
C ASN A 468 -1.75 0.68 2.10
N TYR A 469 -2.69 1.22 1.31
CA TYR A 469 -3.93 0.53 0.99
C TYR A 469 -3.98 -0.03 -0.44
N ARG A 470 -2.90 0.03 -1.26
CA ARG A 470 -2.92 -0.38 -2.68
C ARG A 470 -3.48 -1.77 -2.92
N ARG A 471 -3.12 -2.74 -2.08
CA ARG A 471 -3.60 -4.13 -2.15
C ARG A 471 -5.11 -4.26 -1.89
N HIS A 472 -5.63 -3.45 -0.95
CA HIS A 472 -7.07 -3.36 -0.67
C HIS A 472 -7.81 -2.60 -1.79
N TRP A 473 -7.23 -1.53 -2.31
CA TRP A 473 -7.78 -0.70 -3.39
C TRP A 473 -7.92 -1.49 -4.71
N LEU A 474 -6.86 -2.20 -5.12
CA LEU A 474 -6.90 -3.05 -6.31
C LEU A 474 -7.96 -4.16 -6.19
N ALA A 475 -8.10 -4.78 -5.01
CA ALA A 475 -9.13 -5.79 -4.78
C ALA A 475 -10.57 -5.21 -4.78
N PHE A 476 -10.74 -3.98 -4.29
CA PHE A 476 -12.02 -3.26 -4.35
C PHE A 476 -12.41 -2.93 -5.80
N CYS A 477 -11.47 -2.38 -6.59
CA CYS A 477 -11.61 -2.14 -8.03
C CYS A 477 -12.03 -3.42 -8.79
N LEU A 478 -11.39 -4.55 -8.47
CA LEU A 478 -11.72 -5.86 -9.06
C LEU A 478 -13.11 -6.37 -8.65
N GLU A 479 -13.59 -6.13 -7.41
CA GLU A 479 -14.99 -6.43 -7.04
C GLU A 479 -15.99 -5.54 -7.78
N ARG A 480 -15.65 -4.26 -7.98
CA ARG A 480 -16.46 -3.28 -8.70
C ARG A 480 -16.50 -3.50 -10.22
N LYS A 481 -15.61 -4.35 -10.77
CA LYS A 481 -15.33 -4.47 -12.21
C LYS A 481 -14.90 -3.13 -12.85
N ASN A 482 -14.29 -2.26 -12.06
CA ASN A 482 -13.73 -0.98 -12.49
C ASN A 482 -12.23 -1.01 -12.15
N PRO A 483 -11.35 -1.54 -13.03
CA PRO A 483 -9.93 -1.69 -12.74
C PRO A 483 -9.26 -0.36 -12.41
N SER A 484 -8.39 -0.32 -11.40
CA SER A 484 -7.69 0.90 -11.01
C SER A 484 -6.94 1.54 -12.18
N ARG A 485 -7.25 2.80 -12.47
CA ARG A 485 -6.49 3.66 -13.39
C ARG A 485 -5.60 4.69 -12.67
N LEU A 486 -5.40 4.55 -11.35
CA LEU A 486 -4.41 5.33 -10.61
C LEU A 486 -2.98 4.80 -10.90
N PRO A 487 -2.04 5.64 -11.37
CA PRO A 487 -0.65 5.24 -11.60
C PRO A 487 0.09 4.98 -10.28
N ILE A 488 1.20 4.23 -10.31
CA ILE A 488 2.14 4.20 -9.18
C ILE A 488 2.68 5.62 -8.97
N TYR A 489 2.45 6.20 -7.79
CA TYR A 489 2.83 7.57 -7.48
C TYR A 489 4.35 7.75 -7.38
N ARG A 490 4.99 8.12 -8.50
CA ARG A 490 6.41 8.49 -8.56
C ARG A 490 6.51 10.01 -8.69
N SER A 491 7.00 10.67 -7.64
CA SER A 491 7.28 12.12 -7.58
C SER A 491 8.31 12.64 -8.60
N ASN A 492 8.85 11.77 -9.45
CA ASN A 492 9.96 12.05 -10.35
C ASN A 492 9.57 11.95 -11.83
N CYS A 493 8.28 11.79 -12.15
CA CYS A 493 7.79 11.83 -13.53
C CYS A 493 6.71 12.92 -13.66
N VAL A 494 6.85 13.76 -14.67
CA VAL A 494 6.13 15.05 -14.80
C VAL A 494 4.62 14.83 -14.96
N ILE A 495 4.21 13.81 -15.70
CA ILE A 495 2.79 13.53 -15.99
C ILE A 495 2.02 12.88 -14.83
N ASN A 496 2.69 12.31 -13.83
CA ASN A 496 2.02 11.48 -12.81
C ASN A 496 0.98 12.23 -11.98
N TYR A 497 1.18 13.51 -11.70
CA TYR A 497 0.20 14.36 -11.01
C TYR A 497 -1.10 14.49 -11.83
N PHE A 498 -0.94 14.77 -13.12
CA PHE A 498 -2.03 14.97 -14.08
C PHE A 498 -2.78 13.67 -14.39
N GLU A 499 -2.05 12.56 -14.53
CA GLU A 499 -2.62 11.23 -14.71
C GLU A 499 -3.33 10.74 -13.45
N ALA A 500 -2.79 11.02 -12.26
CA ALA A 500 -3.46 10.72 -11.00
C ALA A 500 -4.79 11.49 -10.85
N ALA A 501 -4.87 12.76 -11.27
CA ALA A 501 -6.13 13.49 -11.30
C ALA A 501 -7.18 12.82 -12.20
N ALA A 502 -6.79 12.38 -13.40
CA ALA A 502 -7.67 11.62 -14.31
C ALA A 502 -8.08 10.26 -13.72
N GLY A 503 -7.16 9.56 -13.05
CA GLY A 503 -7.43 8.33 -12.32
C GLY A 503 -8.37 8.52 -11.13
N LEU A 504 -8.27 9.62 -10.38
CA LEU A 504 -9.18 9.92 -9.27
C LEU A 504 -10.60 10.18 -9.77
N ILE A 505 -10.78 10.97 -10.85
CA ILE A 505 -12.12 11.25 -11.40
C ILE A 505 -12.74 10.03 -12.09
N GLN A 506 -11.94 9.19 -12.77
CA GLN A 506 -12.35 7.87 -13.25
C GLN A 506 -12.92 6.96 -12.14
N HIS A 507 -12.54 7.22 -10.88
CA HIS A 507 -12.91 6.43 -9.72
C HIS A 507 -13.59 7.22 -8.58
N HIS A 508 -14.12 8.43 -8.80
CA HIS A 508 -14.52 9.34 -7.70
C HIS A 508 -15.53 8.71 -6.71
N GLU A 509 -16.61 8.10 -7.19
CA GLU A 509 -17.59 7.34 -6.37
C GLU A 509 -16.93 6.18 -5.61
N ASP A 510 -16.03 5.47 -6.29
CA ASP A 510 -15.35 4.27 -5.80
C ASP A 510 -14.30 4.63 -4.73
N VAL A 511 -13.59 5.76 -4.87
CA VAL A 511 -12.63 6.29 -3.87
C VAL A 511 -13.37 6.76 -2.63
N ALA A 512 -14.39 7.61 -2.76
CA ALA A 512 -15.16 8.11 -1.61
C ALA A 512 -15.78 6.97 -0.78
N LEU A 513 -16.33 5.95 -1.46
CA LEU A 513 -16.91 4.79 -0.80
C LEU A 513 -15.83 3.87 -0.20
N PHE A 514 -14.71 3.62 -0.89
CA PHE A 514 -13.61 2.79 -0.38
C PHE A 514 -12.97 3.39 0.88
N VAL A 515 -12.75 4.72 0.90
CA VAL A 515 -12.20 5.41 2.07
C VAL A 515 -13.20 5.43 3.23
N SER A 516 -14.50 5.58 2.95
CA SER A 516 -15.55 5.48 3.97
C SER A 516 -15.68 4.07 4.56
N ASP A 517 -15.67 3.01 3.73
CA ASP A 517 -15.66 1.61 4.21
C ASP A 517 -14.37 1.32 5.02
N LEU A 518 -13.22 1.91 4.66
CA LEU A 518 -11.97 1.81 5.45
C LEU A 518 -12.06 2.52 6.80
N GLN A 519 -12.68 3.70 6.89
CA GLN A 519 -12.89 4.39 8.18
C GLN A 519 -13.74 3.54 9.12
N LEU A 520 -14.82 2.91 8.62
CA LEU A 520 -15.68 2.01 9.40
C LEU A 520 -15.01 0.70 9.84
N LEU A 521 -13.77 0.42 9.40
CA LEU A 521 -13.00 -0.77 9.75
C LEU A 521 -11.80 -0.49 10.67
N ASN A 522 -11.52 0.78 11.01
CA ASN A 522 -10.45 1.15 11.93
C ASN A 522 -11.06 1.77 13.20
N ASP A 523 -10.85 1.11 14.35
CA ASP A 523 -11.32 1.63 15.65
C ASP A 523 -10.53 2.90 16.10
N ASP A 524 -9.31 3.10 15.55
CA ASP A 524 -8.48 4.29 15.77
C ASP A 524 -8.71 5.38 14.71
N SER A 525 -8.84 6.64 15.13
CA SER A 525 -9.07 7.80 14.25
C SER A 525 -7.83 8.12 13.40
N ASN A 526 -7.84 7.70 12.14
CA ASN A 526 -6.77 7.96 11.18
C ASN A 526 -6.98 9.31 10.45
N ILE A 527 -6.25 10.34 10.89
CA ILE A 527 -6.30 11.71 10.35
C ILE A 527 -6.06 11.78 8.83
N LEU A 528 -5.26 10.87 8.26
CA LEU A 528 -5.02 10.82 6.80
C LEU A 528 -6.24 10.29 6.05
N LEU A 529 -6.89 9.24 6.55
CA LEU A 529 -8.17 8.76 6.00
C LEU A 529 -9.26 9.82 6.17
N GLU A 530 -9.29 10.55 7.30
CA GLU A 530 -10.26 11.63 7.55
C GLU A 530 -10.10 12.79 6.56
N SER A 531 -8.86 13.19 6.26
CA SER A 531 -8.57 14.17 5.20
C SER A 531 -9.08 13.68 3.85
N VAL A 532 -8.57 12.53 3.37
CA VAL A 532 -8.88 12.06 2.01
C VAL A 532 -10.37 11.79 1.83
N ASN A 533 -11.11 11.38 2.88
CA ASN A 533 -12.57 11.24 2.78
C ASN A 533 -13.28 12.59 2.69
N ALA A 534 -12.87 13.58 3.49
CA ALA A 534 -13.46 14.92 3.42
C ALA A 534 -13.21 15.59 2.06
N ASP A 535 -12.02 15.39 1.48
CA ASP A 535 -11.67 15.85 0.13
C ASP A 535 -12.41 15.06 -0.98
N ALA A 536 -12.55 13.74 -0.84
CA ALA A 536 -13.23 12.88 -1.82
C ALA A 536 -14.76 13.12 -1.91
N ASN A 537 -15.38 13.63 -0.85
CA ASN A 537 -16.83 13.90 -0.80
C ASN A 537 -17.20 15.39 -1.06
N ASP A 538 -16.24 16.28 -1.36
CA ASP A 538 -16.55 17.65 -1.80
C ASP A 538 -16.70 17.70 -3.33
N GLU A 539 -17.94 17.79 -3.81
CA GLU A 539 -18.28 17.86 -5.24
C GLU A 539 -17.61 19.03 -5.97
N ALA A 540 -17.39 20.17 -5.30
CA ALA A 540 -16.68 21.31 -5.89
C ALA A 540 -15.18 21.04 -6.00
N LEU A 541 -14.59 20.31 -5.03
CA LEU A 541 -13.20 19.87 -5.13
C LEU A 541 -13.03 18.83 -6.25
N GLN A 542 -13.93 17.86 -6.36
CA GLN A 542 -13.93 16.89 -7.47
C GLN A 542 -14.12 17.59 -8.83
N ALA A 543 -14.94 18.65 -8.90
CA ALA A 543 -15.05 19.48 -10.10
C ALA A 543 -13.72 20.17 -10.48
N LEU A 544 -12.97 20.70 -9.51
CA LEU A 544 -11.64 21.29 -9.78
C LEU A 544 -10.58 20.22 -10.15
N VAL A 545 -10.58 19.06 -9.49
CA VAL A 545 -9.73 17.92 -9.88
C VAL A 545 -10.06 17.44 -11.30
N CYS A 546 -11.34 17.55 -11.73
CA CYS A 546 -11.75 17.28 -13.10
C CYS A 546 -11.19 18.30 -14.12
N VAL A 547 -10.98 19.57 -13.73
CA VAL A 547 -10.25 20.54 -14.58
C VAL A 547 -8.82 20.03 -14.85
N ILE A 548 -8.12 19.55 -13.82
CA ILE A 548 -6.78 18.95 -13.97
C ILE A 548 -6.81 17.68 -14.84
N ALA A 549 -7.81 16.80 -14.63
CA ALA A 549 -8.01 15.61 -15.46
C ALA A 549 -8.23 15.95 -16.95
N VAL A 550 -9.00 16.99 -17.26
CA VAL A 550 -9.23 17.41 -18.66
C VAL A 550 -7.96 18.00 -19.28
N ILE A 551 -7.14 18.75 -18.52
CA ILE A 551 -5.82 19.22 -19.00
C ILE A 551 -4.89 18.02 -19.31
N TYR A 552 -4.92 16.96 -18.49
CA TYR A 552 -4.20 15.72 -18.80
C TYR A 552 -4.68 15.12 -20.13
N LEU A 553 -5.98 14.90 -20.28
CA LEU A 553 -6.52 14.19 -21.44
C LEU A 553 -6.39 14.98 -22.77
N LYS A 554 -6.45 16.31 -22.72
CA LYS A 554 -6.52 17.17 -23.91
C LYS A 554 -5.22 17.91 -24.25
N VAL A 555 -4.33 18.11 -23.28
CA VAL A 555 -3.07 18.87 -23.47
C VAL A 555 -1.85 18.00 -23.17
N LEU A 556 -1.65 17.61 -21.92
CA LEU A 556 -0.37 17.05 -21.46
C LEU A 556 -0.17 15.59 -21.88
N GLY A 557 -1.22 14.77 -21.80
CA GLY A 557 -1.22 13.38 -22.29
C GLY A 557 -0.92 13.30 -23.78
N PRO A 558 -1.67 14.00 -24.65
CA PRO A 558 -1.36 14.14 -26.08
C PRO A 558 0.06 14.65 -26.35
N PHE A 559 0.56 15.62 -25.57
CA PHE A 559 1.92 16.15 -25.73
C PHE A 559 2.99 15.13 -25.35
N TRP A 560 2.80 14.39 -24.25
CA TRP A 560 3.71 13.30 -23.85
C TRP A 560 3.66 12.12 -24.84
N GLN A 561 2.50 11.86 -25.43
CA GLN A 561 2.33 10.87 -26.50
C GLN A 561 3.11 11.28 -27.75
N LEU A 562 3.02 12.56 -28.18
CA LEU A 562 3.83 13.08 -29.28
C LEU A 562 5.33 12.89 -28.98
N LEU A 563 5.79 13.28 -27.79
CA LEU A 563 7.21 13.16 -27.39
C LEU A 563 7.70 11.70 -27.35
N LYS A 564 6.86 10.74 -26.95
CA LYS A 564 7.21 9.31 -26.96
C LYS A 564 7.05 8.62 -28.32
N SER A 565 6.41 9.28 -29.29
CA SER A 565 6.09 8.71 -30.59
C SER A 565 7.20 8.90 -31.64
N ASP A 566 7.05 8.22 -32.77
CA ASP A 566 7.87 8.42 -33.97
C ASP A 566 7.47 9.70 -34.76
N GLY A 567 6.89 10.69 -34.08
CA GLY A 567 6.65 12.02 -34.63
C GLY A 567 7.96 12.72 -35.01
N GLU A 568 7.97 13.35 -36.19
CA GLU A 568 9.16 13.98 -36.77
C GLU A 568 9.63 15.18 -35.92
N TYR A 569 10.85 15.07 -35.37
CA TYR A 569 11.48 16.12 -34.56
C TYR A 569 11.54 17.50 -35.26
N PRO A 570 11.83 17.62 -36.57
CA PRO A 570 11.84 18.91 -37.26
C PRO A 570 10.47 19.60 -37.35
N LEU A 571 9.36 18.86 -37.24
CA LEU A 571 8.00 19.42 -37.33
C LEU A 571 7.52 20.04 -36.01
N PHE A 572 8.37 20.09 -34.97
CA PHE A 572 8.06 20.62 -33.65
C PHE A 572 7.34 21.97 -33.64
N SER A 573 7.77 22.95 -34.45
CA SER A 573 7.12 24.27 -34.51
C SER A 573 5.68 24.20 -35.02
N ARG A 574 5.36 23.28 -35.94
CA ARG A 574 3.98 23.04 -36.40
C ARG A 574 3.12 22.38 -35.33
N TYR A 575 3.67 21.43 -34.57
CA TYR A 575 2.97 20.82 -33.44
C TYR A 575 2.65 21.85 -32.34
N ILE A 576 3.63 22.69 -31.97
CA ILE A 576 3.44 23.80 -31.01
C ILE A 576 2.43 24.84 -31.50
N LEU A 577 2.48 25.21 -32.79
CA LEU A 577 1.49 26.11 -33.39
C LEU A 577 0.06 25.55 -33.26
N CYS A 578 -0.14 24.27 -33.61
CA CYS A 578 -1.46 23.63 -33.53
C CYS A 578 -1.98 23.56 -32.08
N LEU A 579 -1.10 23.29 -31.09
CA LEU A 579 -1.47 23.36 -29.68
C LEU A 579 -1.86 24.78 -29.26
N TYR A 580 -1.08 25.79 -29.65
CA TYR A 580 -1.35 27.19 -29.32
C TYR A 580 -2.67 27.68 -29.92
N GLU A 581 -2.94 27.39 -31.19
CA GLU A 581 -4.21 27.70 -31.86
C GLU A 581 -5.40 27.05 -31.14
N LYS A 582 -5.26 25.80 -30.68
CA LYS A 582 -6.31 25.14 -29.89
C LYS A 582 -6.48 25.69 -28.48
N LEU A 583 -5.41 26.09 -27.79
CA LEU A 583 -5.53 26.77 -26.49
C LEU A 583 -6.22 28.13 -26.62
N LEU A 584 -6.00 28.87 -27.71
CA LEU A 584 -6.74 30.08 -28.03
C LEU A 584 -8.22 29.79 -28.31
N GLU A 585 -8.55 28.78 -29.12
CA GLU A 585 -9.93 28.33 -29.37
C GLU A 585 -10.66 27.97 -28.06
N TRP A 586 -10.04 27.13 -27.22
CA TRP A 586 -10.60 26.66 -25.96
C TRP A 586 -10.65 27.73 -24.87
N SER A 587 -9.83 28.80 -24.97
CA SER A 587 -9.95 29.98 -24.11
C SER A 587 -11.25 30.75 -24.34
N GLN A 588 -11.81 30.67 -25.56
CA GLN A 588 -13.11 31.26 -25.90
C GLN A 588 -14.24 30.30 -25.58
N ASP A 589 -14.14 29.03 -26.00
CA ASP A 589 -15.13 28.00 -25.63
C ASP A 589 -14.50 26.65 -25.27
N ALA A 590 -14.54 26.30 -23.98
CA ALA A 590 -14.10 25.01 -23.47
C ALA A 590 -15.16 23.88 -23.61
N SER A 591 -16.34 24.10 -24.21
CA SER A 591 -17.38 23.05 -24.29
C SER A 591 -16.93 21.79 -25.02
N CYS A 592 -16.04 21.88 -26.01
CA CYS A 592 -15.50 20.70 -26.70
C CYS A 592 -14.50 19.91 -25.84
N LEU A 593 -13.86 20.52 -24.83
CA LEU A 593 -12.95 19.84 -23.91
C LEU A 593 -13.69 18.85 -22.98
N LEU A 594 -15.00 19.06 -22.77
CA LEU A 594 -15.85 18.22 -21.94
C LEU A 594 -16.34 16.94 -22.63
N GLN A 595 -15.97 16.71 -23.90
CA GLN A 595 -16.33 15.53 -24.68
C GLN A 595 -15.09 14.86 -25.28
N PRO A 596 -15.10 13.53 -25.48
CA PRO A 596 -14.01 12.82 -26.12
C PRO A 596 -13.90 13.19 -27.61
N GLU A 597 -12.68 13.16 -28.14
CA GLU A 597 -12.38 13.32 -29.55
C GLU A 597 -12.73 12.06 -30.36
N ALA A 598 -13.34 12.26 -31.52
CA ALA A 598 -13.90 11.15 -32.30
C ALA A 598 -12.86 10.30 -33.05
N PHE A 599 -11.69 10.87 -33.38
CA PHE A 599 -10.70 10.22 -34.26
C PHE A 599 -9.24 10.55 -33.91
N VAL A 600 -8.90 11.83 -33.76
CA VAL A 600 -7.52 12.30 -33.54
C VAL A 600 -7.46 13.46 -32.54
N ASN A 601 -6.32 13.58 -31.87
CA ASN A 601 -5.99 14.64 -30.93
C ASN A 601 -5.35 15.86 -31.62
N VAL A 602 -5.00 16.87 -30.81
CA VAL A 602 -4.34 18.12 -31.25
C VAL A 602 -3.01 17.94 -32.01
N PHE A 603 -2.38 16.76 -31.95
CA PHE A 603 -1.18 16.42 -32.72
C PHE A 603 -1.45 15.42 -33.86
N LEU A 604 -2.72 15.26 -34.25
CA LEU A 604 -3.23 14.33 -35.27
C LEU A 604 -3.00 12.84 -34.97
N GLN A 605 -2.82 12.49 -33.68
CA GLN A 605 -2.62 11.11 -33.23
C GLN A 605 -3.89 10.54 -32.58
N VAL A 606 -4.00 9.22 -32.47
CA VAL A 606 -5.13 8.57 -31.76
C VAL A 606 -5.13 9.00 -30.28
N PRO A 607 -6.27 9.43 -29.69
CA PRO A 607 -6.34 9.90 -28.30
C PRO A 607 -6.32 8.73 -27.28
N MET A 608 -5.13 8.19 -26.99
CA MET A 608 -4.98 6.98 -26.16
C MET A 608 -5.44 7.16 -24.70
N GLN A 609 -5.26 8.36 -24.15
CA GLN A 609 -5.59 8.67 -22.76
C GLN A 609 -7.11 8.72 -22.57
N GLU A 610 -7.85 9.30 -23.52
CA GLU A 610 -9.32 9.34 -23.46
C GLU A 610 -9.96 7.95 -23.49
N GLY A 611 -9.39 7.03 -24.29
CA GLY A 611 -9.76 5.62 -24.29
C GLY A 611 -9.52 4.92 -22.96
N THR A 612 -8.57 5.40 -22.16
CA THR A 612 -8.19 4.84 -20.85
C THR A 612 -9.04 5.39 -19.70
N PHE A 613 -9.37 6.69 -19.73
CA PHE A 613 -10.03 7.43 -18.64
C PHE A 613 -11.47 7.87 -18.98
N LYS A 614 -12.24 7.00 -19.64
CA LYS A 614 -13.62 7.26 -20.12
C LYS A 614 -14.58 7.78 -19.02
N GLY A 615 -14.32 7.47 -17.75
CA GLY A 615 -15.07 7.94 -16.59
C GLY A 615 -14.96 9.45 -16.35
N VAL A 616 -13.91 10.12 -16.84
CA VAL A 616 -13.79 11.59 -16.76
C VAL A 616 -14.87 12.25 -17.62
N PHE A 617 -15.03 11.82 -18.88
CA PHE A 617 -16.11 12.30 -19.76
C PHE A 617 -17.50 11.86 -19.32
N ARG A 618 -17.62 10.79 -18.52
CA ARG A 618 -18.86 10.44 -17.82
C ARG A 618 -19.17 11.49 -16.75
N PHE A 619 -18.23 11.78 -15.85
CA PHE A 619 -18.39 12.83 -14.83
C PHE A 619 -18.70 14.22 -15.42
N CYS A 620 -18.03 14.61 -16.51
CA CYS A 620 -18.34 15.87 -17.23
C CYS A 620 -19.78 15.90 -17.78
N ARG A 621 -20.31 14.75 -18.22
CA ARG A 621 -21.67 14.61 -18.77
C ARG A 621 -22.73 14.60 -17.68
N ASP A 622 -22.49 13.85 -16.61
CA ASP A 622 -23.40 13.72 -15.47
C ASP A 622 -23.56 15.07 -14.74
N ASN A 623 -22.55 15.94 -14.82
CA ASN A 623 -22.57 17.31 -14.30
C ASN A 623 -22.94 18.42 -15.32
N ALA A 624 -23.18 18.09 -16.59
CA ALA A 624 -23.25 19.08 -17.68
C ALA A 624 -24.30 20.19 -17.46
N GLU A 625 -25.47 19.82 -16.93
CA GLU A 625 -26.61 20.73 -16.69
C GLU A 625 -26.60 21.39 -15.30
N ASN A 626 -25.54 21.20 -14.50
CA ASN A 626 -25.48 21.69 -13.11
C ASN A 626 -24.38 22.76 -12.88
N GLN A 627 -24.33 23.29 -11.66
CA GLN A 627 -23.36 24.33 -11.28
C GLN A 627 -21.89 23.89 -11.42
N PHE A 628 -21.60 22.60 -11.26
CA PHE A 628 -20.26 22.03 -11.39
C PHE A 628 -19.85 21.91 -12.86
N GLY A 629 -20.74 21.54 -13.78
CA GLY A 629 -20.46 21.60 -15.22
C GLY A 629 -20.12 23.03 -15.68
N THR A 630 -20.86 24.02 -15.17
CA THR A 630 -20.59 25.45 -15.39
C THR A 630 -19.23 25.89 -14.80
N LEU A 631 -18.91 25.43 -13.58
CA LEU A 631 -17.62 25.68 -12.92
C LEU A 631 -16.45 25.10 -13.73
N ILE A 632 -16.52 23.82 -14.10
CA ILE A 632 -15.48 23.12 -14.88
C ILE A 632 -15.23 23.86 -16.20
N LYS A 633 -16.30 24.23 -16.95
CA LYS A 633 -16.17 24.99 -18.19
C LYS A 633 -15.48 26.34 -17.98
N THR A 634 -15.88 27.10 -16.96
CA THR A 634 -15.34 28.43 -16.66
C THR A 634 -13.87 28.37 -16.23
N CYS A 635 -13.53 27.40 -15.37
CA CYS A 635 -12.16 27.13 -14.94
C CYS A 635 -11.27 26.68 -16.10
N LEU A 636 -11.78 25.84 -17.02
CA LEU A 636 -11.07 25.46 -18.24
C LEU A 636 -10.82 26.66 -19.16
N GLN A 637 -11.81 27.52 -19.43
CA GLN A 637 -11.60 28.73 -20.25
C GLN A 637 -10.50 29.64 -19.65
N ARG A 638 -10.53 29.89 -18.33
CA ARG A 638 -9.47 30.64 -17.62
C ARG A 638 -8.11 29.94 -17.72
N MET A 639 -8.08 28.63 -17.57
CA MET A 639 -6.84 27.84 -17.63
C MET A 639 -6.24 27.82 -19.04
N MET A 640 -7.01 27.54 -20.08
CA MET A 640 -6.50 27.48 -21.46
C MET A 640 -5.95 28.84 -21.91
N LYS A 641 -6.55 29.95 -21.45
CA LYS A 641 -5.99 31.30 -21.62
C LYS A 641 -4.63 31.47 -20.93
N ALA A 642 -4.48 30.97 -19.70
CA ALA A 642 -3.21 31.03 -18.98
C ALA A 642 -2.12 30.15 -19.62
N LEU A 643 -2.49 28.96 -20.09
CA LEU A 643 -1.59 28.06 -20.82
C LEU A 643 -1.14 28.62 -22.18
N ALA A 644 -2.01 29.33 -22.89
CA ALA A 644 -1.64 30.06 -24.10
C ALA A 644 -0.57 31.13 -23.81
N ALA A 645 -0.73 31.91 -22.74
CA ALA A 645 0.26 32.92 -22.33
C ALA A 645 1.61 32.28 -21.92
N VAL A 646 1.60 31.13 -21.23
CA VAL A 646 2.84 30.38 -20.92
C VAL A 646 3.55 29.90 -22.19
N LEU A 647 2.80 29.53 -23.24
CA LEU A 647 3.33 29.21 -24.57
C LEU A 647 3.92 30.44 -25.27
N GLU A 648 3.27 31.60 -25.18
CA GLU A 648 3.81 32.86 -25.71
C GLU A 648 5.13 33.23 -25.03
N ASP A 649 5.19 33.26 -23.70
CA ASP A 649 6.39 33.70 -22.98
C ASP A 649 7.60 32.77 -23.20
N ASN A 650 7.37 31.44 -23.19
CA ASN A 650 8.44 30.44 -23.20
C ASN A 650 8.75 29.86 -24.59
N LEU A 651 7.79 29.85 -25.51
CA LEU A 651 7.90 29.18 -26.82
C LEU A 651 7.58 30.09 -28.02
N LYS A 652 7.49 31.43 -27.86
CA LYS A 652 7.39 32.41 -28.96
C LYS A 652 8.33 32.18 -30.14
N ASP A 653 9.53 31.65 -29.92
CA ASP A 653 10.48 31.34 -31.01
C ASP A 653 9.92 30.30 -32.00
N PHE A 654 8.92 29.50 -31.60
CA PHE A 654 8.23 28.49 -32.41
C PHE A 654 6.84 28.93 -32.90
N LEU A 655 6.32 30.05 -32.37
CA LEU A 655 5.02 30.65 -32.73
C LEU A 655 5.17 31.67 -33.89
N PRO A 656 4.07 32.15 -34.53
CA PRO A 656 4.15 32.96 -35.74
C PRO A 656 5.01 34.23 -35.59
N GLY A 657 5.98 34.40 -36.49
CA GLY A 657 7.00 35.46 -36.41
C GLY A 657 8.25 35.08 -35.59
N GLY A 658 8.21 33.98 -34.86
CA GLY A 658 9.34 33.40 -34.13
C GLY A 658 10.47 32.88 -35.02
N LYS A 659 11.68 32.80 -34.44
CA LYS A 659 12.91 32.41 -35.14
C LYS A 659 12.84 31.05 -35.85
N HIS A 660 12.16 30.08 -35.24
CA HIS A 660 12.02 28.69 -35.64
C HIS A 660 10.62 28.34 -36.20
N CYS A 661 9.71 29.32 -36.26
CA CYS A 661 8.42 29.19 -36.94
C CYS A 661 8.57 29.44 -38.45
N LYS A 662 9.19 28.49 -39.15
CA LYS A 662 9.43 28.54 -40.60
C LYS A 662 9.25 27.14 -41.20
N ASP A 663 8.65 27.08 -42.38
CA ASP A 663 8.56 25.81 -43.12
C ASP A 663 9.94 25.28 -43.50
N LEU A 664 10.11 23.98 -43.34
CA LEU A 664 11.36 23.29 -43.66
C LEU A 664 11.43 23.01 -45.17
N PRO A 665 12.56 23.31 -45.85
CA PRO A 665 12.78 22.90 -47.22
C PRO A 665 12.66 21.38 -47.41
N THR A 666 12.11 20.97 -48.54
CA THR A 666 11.72 19.57 -48.81
C THR A 666 12.89 18.59 -48.78
N ASP A 667 14.08 19.04 -49.18
CA ASP A 667 15.34 18.29 -49.11
C ASP A 667 15.77 18.02 -47.66
N ILE A 668 15.63 19.00 -46.76
CA ILE A 668 15.91 18.83 -45.33
C ILE A 668 14.84 17.97 -44.65
N ALA A 669 13.57 18.12 -45.03
CA ALA A 669 12.50 17.25 -44.55
C ALA A 669 12.78 15.77 -44.89
N VAL A 670 13.21 15.47 -46.13
CA VAL A 670 13.60 14.11 -46.53
C VAL A 670 14.84 13.60 -45.78
N GLN A 671 15.84 14.45 -45.54
CA GLN A 671 17.02 14.07 -44.73
C GLN A 671 16.67 13.75 -43.27
N MET A 672 15.67 14.43 -42.72
CA MET A 672 15.32 14.40 -41.29
C MET A 672 14.06 13.59 -40.97
N ALA A 673 13.39 12.98 -41.96
CA ALA A 673 12.21 12.13 -41.76
C ALA A 673 12.47 10.92 -40.82
N ASN A 674 13.74 10.51 -40.65
CA ASN A 674 14.17 9.45 -39.72
C ASN A 674 14.71 10.02 -38.38
N CYS A 675 14.33 11.24 -38.00
CA CYS A 675 14.71 11.92 -36.76
C CYS A 675 13.44 12.18 -35.94
N THR A 676 13.24 11.42 -34.85
CA THR A 676 11.96 11.35 -34.13
C THR A 676 12.09 11.81 -32.68
N PHE A 677 10.98 12.20 -32.04
CA PHE A 677 10.99 12.49 -30.60
C PHE A 677 11.28 11.23 -29.75
N SER A 678 10.89 10.04 -30.22
CA SER A 678 11.24 8.75 -29.59
C SER A 678 12.77 8.54 -29.43
N GLN A 679 13.61 9.14 -30.29
CA GLN A 679 15.08 9.13 -30.16
C GLN A 679 15.62 10.10 -29.09
N LEU A 680 14.81 11.06 -28.63
CA LEU A 680 15.14 12.04 -27.59
C LEU A 680 14.65 11.62 -26.21
N MET A 681 13.50 10.96 -26.14
CA MET A 681 12.85 10.52 -24.89
C MET A 681 13.36 9.16 -24.37
N GLY A 682 14.65 8.89 -24.54
CA GLY A 682 15.31 7.68 -24.05
C GLY A 682 15.27 7.51 -22.52
N GLU A 683 15.41 6.27 -22.05
CA GLU A 683 15.52 5.95 -20.62
C GLU A 683 16.78 6.58 -20.02
N TYR A 684 16.63 7.31 -18.91
CA TYR A 684 17.73 7.98 -18.22
C TYR A 684 18.51 7.00 -17.31
N PRO A 685 19.75 6.63 -17.63
CA PRO A 685 20.46 5.52 -16.97
C PRO A 685 21.11 5.92 -15.63
N PHE A 686 21.19 7.21 -15.32
CA PHE A 686 21.86 7.72 -14.11
C PHE A 686 20.89 8.02 -12.95
N GLY A 687 19.68 7.46 -12.99
CA GLY A 687 18.70 7.57 -11.90
C GLY A 687 19.19 6.92 -10.59
N HIS A 688 18.73 7.42 -9.43
CA HIS A 688 19.10 6.80 -8.16
C HIS A 688 18.55 5.37 -8.05
N ALA A 689 19.45 4.39 -7.89
CA ALA A 689 19.16 2.97 -7.92
C ALA A 689 18.01 2.53 -6.97
N TYR A 690 17.05 1.79 -7.53
CA TYR A 690 16.04 1.02 -6.81
C TYR A 690 15.97 -0.42 -7.37
N PRO A 691 15.58 -1.42 -6.55
CA PRO A 691 16.16 -2.76 -6.61
C PRO A 691 15.57 -3.71 -7.68
N TYR A 692 15.05 -3.21 -8.79
CA TYR A 692 14.42 -4.03 -9.84
C TYR A 692 15.34 -4.45 -11.00
N GLU A 693 16.59 -3.96 -11.05
CA GLU A 693 17.59 -4.35 -12.06
C GLU A 693 17.86 -5.87 -12.14
N LYS A 694 17.54 -6.64 -11.10
CA LYS A 694 17.76 -8.09 -11.08
C LYS A 694 16.81 -8.91 -11.96
N ASN A 695 15.64 -8.37 -12.32
CA ASN A 695 14.60 -9.08 -13.05
C ASN A 695 14.10 -8.29 -14.28
N ARG A 696 15.00 -7.79 -15.15
CA ARG A 696 14.62 -7.38 -16.51
C ARG A 696 14.82 -8.57 -17.48
N PRO A 697 13.76 -9.09 -18.14
CA PRO A 697 13.90 -10.16 -19.14
C PRO A 697 14.77 -9.75 -20.34
N ASP A 698 14.67 -8.48 -20.74
CA ASP A 698 15.10 -7.96 -22.05
C ASP A 698 16.60 -7.72 -22.20
N LYS A 699 17.43 -8.34 -21.36
CA LYS A 699 18.90 -8.44 -21.56
C LYS A 699 19.42 -9.88 -21.62
N THR A 700 18.53 -10.85 -21.86
CA THR A 700 18.89 -12.27 -22.06
C THR A 700 18.64 -12.80 -23.48
N LEU A 701 19.12 -12.07 -24.49
CA LEU A 701 19.42 -12.62 -25.81
C LEU A 701 20.61 -11.87 -26.43
N GLY A 702 21.67 -12.56 -26.86
CA GLY A 702 22.83 -11.91 -27.50
C GLY A 702 24.24 -12.39 -27.12
N GLN A 703 24.40 -13.52 -26.42
CA GLN A 703 25.70 -14.22 -26.38
C GLN A 703 25.58 -15.59 -27.04
N THR A 704 25.97 -15.64 -28.31
CA THR A 704 26.24 -16.89 -29.04
C THR A 704 27.48 -17.55 -28.46
N GLU A 705 27.45 -18.86 -28.22
CA GLU A 705 28.60 -19.60 -27.71
C GLU A 705 29.76 -19.57 -28.74
N GLY A 706 30.97 -19.19 -28.31
CA GLY A 706 32.09 -19.01 -29.24
C GLY A 706 33.45 -18.75 -28.60
N SER A 707 34.15 -19.84 -28.24
CA SER A 707 35.61 -19.95 -28.02
C SER A 707 36.34 -18.95 -27.10
N ALA A 708 37.07 -19.49 -26.13
CA ALA A 708 37.99 -18.71 -25.30
C ALA A 708 39.24 -18.24 -26.07
N SER A 709 39.76 -17.07 -25.67
CA SER A 709 41.20 -16.85 -25.55
C SER A 709 41.46 -15.92 -24.37
N GLU A 710 42.40 -16.30 -23.51
CA GLU A 710 43.07 -15.34 -22.63
C GLU A 710 44.02 -14.49 -23.49
N ASN A 711 44.20 -13.22 -23.12
CA ASN A 711 45.44 -12.44 -23.23
C ASN A 711 45.17 -11.01 -22.75
N ALA A 712 45.67 -10.68 -21.56
CA ALA A 712 45.77 -9.30 -21.10
C ALA A 712 47.22 -8.84 -21.31
N GLU A 713 47.44 -7.90 -22.22
CA GLU A 713 48.77 -7.33 -22.43
C GLU A 713 49.20 -6.49 -21.22
N GLN A 714 50.45 -6.71 -20.79
CA GLN A 714 51.12 -5.91 -19.78
C GLN A 714 51.83 -4.72 -20.42
N GLU A 715 52.07 -3.66 -19.65
CA GLU A 715 53.33 -2.90 -19.57
C GLU A 715 53.22 -1.96 -18.33
N PRO A 716 54.31 -1.50 -17.70
CA PRO A 716 54.44 -1.79 -16.25
C PRO A 716 54.98 -0.64 -15.38
N ALA A 717 55.02 -0.87 -14.07
CA ALA A 717 55.92 -0.16 -13.17
C ALA A 717 56.48 -1.08 -12.06
N SER A 718 57.79 -1.29 -12.12
CA SER A 718 58.77 -1.57 -11.05
C SER A 718 58.36 -1.36 -9.58
N ARG A 719 58.90 -2.06 -8.56
CA ARG A 719 59.97 -3.10 -8.46
C ARG A 719 60.01 -3.65 -7.00
N ILE A 720 60.99 -4.52 -6.73
CA ILE A 720 61.56 -4.92 -5.41
C ILE A 720 60.94 -6.17 -4.76
N THR A 721 61.68 -7.27 -4.96
CA THR A 721 61.81 -8.54 -4.21
C THR A 721 61.98 -8.34 -2.68
N THR A 722 61.73 -9.30 -1.78
CA THR A 722 62.44 -10.61 -1.67
C THR A 722 61.68 -11.68 -0.86
N ASP A 723 61.84 -12.94 -1.26
CA ASP A 723 62.42 -14.11 -0.53
C ASP A 723 62.08 -14.31 0.98
N GLU A 724 61.88 -15.53 1.51
CA GLU A 724 61.78 -16.89 0.95
C GLU A 724 61.07 -17.84 1.98
N PRO A 725 60.68 -19.08 1.63
CA PRO A 725 59.86 -19.97 2.48
C PRO A 725 60.67 -20.96 3.34
N LYS A 726 60.01 -21.59 4.34
CA LYS A 726 60.45 -22.88 4.94
C LYS A 726 59.31 -23.84 5.23
N SER A 727 59.59 -25.13 5.09
CA SER A 727 58.61 -26.24 5.10
C SER A 727 59.01 -27.38 6.04
N ALA A 728 58.03 -27.99 6.72
CA ALA A 728 57.95 -29.42 7.11
C ALA A 728 56.57 -29.62 7.81
N ALA A 729 55.66 -30.52 7.46
CA ALA A 729 55.74 -31.95 7.11
C ALA A 729 55.92 -32.89 8.32
N VAL A 730 54.93 -33.76 8.58
CA VAL A 730 55.05 -35.23 8.75
C VAL A 730 53.66 -35.87 8.96
N THR A 731 53.51 -37.09 8.48
CA THR A 731 52.27 -37.89 8.40
C THR A 731 52.12 -38.85 9.59
N LEU A 732 50.89 -39.22 9.99
CA LEU A 732 50.39 -40.62 10.17
C LEU A 732 49.11 -40.72 11.03
N SER A 733 48.31 -41.76 10.74
CA SER A 733 47.08 -42.20 11.43
C SER A 733 47.35 -43.58 12.10
N PRO A 734 46.55 -44.12 13.05
CA PRO A 734 45.10 -44.41 12.90
C PRO A 734 44.23 -44.32 14.19
N ALA A 735 43.01 -44.89 14.14
CA ALA A 735 41.93 -44.85 15.16
C ALA A 735 42.23 -45.67 16.45
N LYS A 736 41.49 -45.53 17.59
CA LYS A 736 40.05 -45.89 17.75
C LYS A 736 39.46 -45.50 19.13
N THR A 737 38.17 -45.08 19.18
CA THR A 737 37.24 -45.06 20.36
C THR A 737 37.57 -44.10 21.55
N ILE A 738 36.68 -43.49 22.36
CA ILE A 738 35.20 -43.47 22.60
C ILE A 738 34.67 -42.01 22.69
N GLN A 739 33.38 -41.80 22.36
CA GLN A 739 32.46 -40.65 22.61
C GLN A 739 32.94 -39.37 23.35
N LYS A 740 32.61 -38.19 22.78
CA LYS A 740 31.98 -37.07 23.53
C LYS A 740 31.26 -36.06 22.60
N HIS A 741 30.40 -35.24 23.21
CA HIS A 741 29.46 -34.26 22.64
C HIS A 741 29.88 -33.53 21.34
N TYR A 742 28.93 -33.40 20.41
CA TYR A 742 28.84 -32.24 19.50
C TYR A 742 27.79 -31.26 20.02
N SER A 743 28.18 -30.01 20.23
CA SER A 743 27.27 -28.90 20.57
C SER A 743 26.89 -28.11 19.33
N ILE A 744 25.59 -27.85 19.17
CA ILE A 744 25.06 -26.85 18.22
C ILE A 744 25.54 -25.47 18.65
N PHE A 745 26.15 -24.69 17.76
CA PHE A 745 25.88 -23.26 17.51
C PHE A 745 26.93 -22.64 16.59
N ASP A 746 26.62 -22.52 15.29
CA ASP A 746 26.95 -21.29 14.55
C ASP A 746 25.98 -21.08 13.39
N GLY A 747 25.75 -19.82 12.99
CA GLY A 747 24.79 -19.45 11.93
C GLY A 747 23.75 -18.37 12.30
N ALA A 748 23.79 -17.80 13.50
CA ALA A 748 22.83 -16.76 13.93
C ALA A 748 23.22 -15.32 13.52
N ASN A 749 24.49 -15.08 13.17
CA ASN A 749 25.08 -13.73 13.32
C ASN A 749 24.95 -12.77 12.12
N LEU A 750 24.60 -13.22 10.91
CA LEU A 750 24.48 -12.32 9.75
C LEU A 750 23.31 -11.32 9.87
N ASN A 751 22.21 -11.72 10.51
CA ASN A 751 20.99 -10.91 10.58
C ASN A 751 21.03 -9.84 11.67
N ALA A 752 21.80 -10.06 12.75
CA ALA A 752 22.04 -9.03 13.78
C ALA A 752 22.84 -7.85 13.20
N ALA A 753 23.93 -8.14 12.47
CA ALA A 753 24.77 -7.12 11.86
C ALA A 753 24.02 -6.27 10.82
N LYS A 754 23.14 -6.87 10.01
CA LYS A 754 22.28 -6.14 9.06
C LYS A 754 21.29 -5.22 9.78
N LYS A 755 20.60 -5.70 10.83
CA LYS A 755 19.65 -4.87 11.60
C LYS A 755 20.33 -3.69 12.31
N MET A 756 21.54 -3.87 12.85
CA MET A 756 22.33 -2.77 13.45
C MET A 756 22.77 -1.69 12.44
N LYS A 757 23.07 -2.05 11.19
CA LYS A 757 23.41 -1.04 10.16
C LYS A 757 22.19 -0.22 9.73
N VAL A 758 21.02 -0.85 9.59
CA VAL A 758 19.78 -0.16 9.18
C VAL A 758 19.27 0.80 10.28
N SER A 759 19.32 0.42 11.56
CA SER A 759 18.92 1.33 12.65
C SER A 759 19.85 2.55 12.75
N ARG A 760 21.17 2.36 12.64
CA ARG A 760 22.16 3.46 12.63
C ARG A 760 21.97 4.45 11.48
N LEU A 761 21.45 4.03 10.33
CA LEU A 761 21.15 4.93 9.21
C LEU A 761 19.87 5.75 9.45
N LYS A 762 18.78 5.12 9.92
CA LYS A 762 17.55 5.85 10.30
C LYS A 762 17.83 6.85 11.43
N GLN A 763 18.60 6.44 12.44
CA GLN A 763 18.96 7.30 13.57
C GLN A 763 19.80 8.51 13.14
N LYS A 764 20.75 8.37 12.21
CA LYS A 764 21.52 9.51 11.67
C LYS A 764 20.65 10.56 10.96
N ALA A 765 19.63 10.14 10.20
CA ALA A 765 18.73 11.07 9.53
C ALA A 765 17.86 11.84 10.52
N GLN A 766 17.35 11.15 11.55
CA GLN A 766 16.51 11.76 12.58
C GLN A 766 17.32 12.66 13.54
N ASP A 767 18.55 12.27 13.89
CA ASP A 767 19.52 13.12 14.60
C ASP A 767 19.80 14.41 13.83
N HIS A 768 19.90 14.37 12.49
CA HIS A 768 20.15 15.56 11.67
C HIS A 768 18.97 16.55 11.71
N ILE A 769 17.73 16.05 11.58
CA ILE A 769 16.52 16.89 11.69
C ILE A 769 16.41 17.47 13.11
N TYR A 770 16.60 16.66 14.15
CA TYR A 770 16.54 17.08 15.54
C TYR A 770 17.59 18.15 15.87
N ARG A 771 18.83 17.99 15.36
CA ARG A 771 19.88 19.02 15.45
C ARG A 771 19.51 20.32 14.72
N LYS A 772 18.88 20.25 13.54
CA LYS A 772 18.42 21.45 12.81
C LYS A 772 17.36 22.22 13.60
N ILE A 773 16.43 21.52 14.25
CA ILE A 773 15.41 22.11 15.13
C ILE A 773 16.07 22.80 16.33
N ILE A 774 16.95 22.08 17.06
CA ILE A 774 17.69 22.63 18.21
C ILE A 774 18.45 23.92 17.84
N VAL A 775 19.22 23.90 16.73
CA VAL A 775 19.97 25.07 16.27
C VAL A 775 19.03 26.21 15.87
N GLY A 776 17.94 25.92 15.14
CA GLY A 776 16.96 26.93 14.71
C GLY A 776 16.28 27.65 15.89
N THR A 777 15.79 26.91 16.88
CA THR A 777 15.16 27.48 18.08
C THR A 777 16.16 28.30 18.90
N VAL A 778 17.39 27.82 19.08
CA VAL A 778 18.44 28.55 19.81
C VAL A 778 18.84 29.84 19.07
N SER A 779 19.03 29.79 17.74
CA SER A 779 19.30 31.00 16.95
C SER A 779 18.18 32.03 17.04
N LYS A 780 16.91 31.60 17.06
CA LYS A 780 15.73 32.48 17.16
C LYS A 780 15.73 33.37 18.42
N TYR A 781 16.30 32.91 19.54
CA TYR A 781 16.34 33.67 20.80
C TYR A 781 17.65 34.45 21.04
N GLY A 782 18.59 34.41 20.09
CA GLY A 782 19.85 35.16 20.10
C GLY A 782 21.12 34.31 20.09
N GLY A 783 21.00 33.00 19.87
CA GLY A 783 22.11 32.06 19.95
C GLY A 783 22.30 31.47 21.36
N PRO A 784 23.16 30.44 21.49
CA PRO A 784 23.25 29.60 22.68
C PRO A 784 23.73 30.37 23.90
N CYS A 785 23.17 30.06 25.07
CA CYS A 785 23.64 30.58 26.34
C CYS A 785 25.10 30.17 26.58
N LYS A 786 25.96 31.13 26.95
CA LYS A 786 27.40 30.92 27.20
C LYS A 786 27.78 31.10 28.67
N SER A 787 26.95 31.79 29.44
CA SER A 787 27.11 32.08 30.86
C SER A 787 25.80 31.91 31.63
N LYS A 788 25.86 31.84 32.97
CA LYS A 788 24.65 31.81 33.81
C LYS A 788 23.75 33.04 33.60
N GLN A 789 24.34 34.21 33.32
CA GLN A 789 23.60 35.44 33.03
C GLN A 789 22.84 35.37 31.70
N ASP A 790 23.35 34.65 30.69
CA ASP A 790 22.63 34.51 29.42
C ASP A 790 21.32 33.74 29.58
N VAL A 791 21.25 32.82 30.55
CA VAL A 791 20.00 32.12 30.92
C VAL A 791 19.00 33.10 31.55
N GLU A 792 19.47 34.09 32.31
CA GLU A 792 18.62 35.12 32.92
C GLU A 792 18.13 36.11 31.85
N ARG A 793 19.02 36.58 30.97
CA ARG A 793 18.69 37.39 29.78
C ARG A 793 17.69 36.66 28.86
N LEU A 794 17.80 35.32 28.72
CA LEU A 794 16.87 34.49 27.97
C LEU A 794 15.50 34.38 28.65
N LEU A 795 15.44 34.22 29.98
CA LEU A 795 14.18 34.16 30.71
C LEU A 795 13.43 35.50 30.68
N THR A 796 14.12 36.64 30.80
CA THR A 796 13.50 37.97 30.61
C THR A 796 12.99 38.19 29.18
N LYS A 797 13.66 37.64 28.15
CA LYS A 797 13.13 37.62 26.77
C LYS A 797 11.90 36.73 26.57
N LEU A 798 11.59 35.86 27.54
CA LEU A 798 10.45 34.94 27.54
C LEU A 798 9.38 35.35 28.57
N GLU A 799 9.52 36.52 29.18
CA GLU A 799 8.58 37.04 30.17
C GLU A 799 7.22 37.33 29.49
N GLY A 800 6.16 36.67 29.98
CA GLY A 800 4.84 36.64 29.35
C GLY A 800 4.58 35.47 28.38
N ALA A 801 5.56 34.60 28.10
CA ALA A 801 5.33 33.36 27.37
C ALA A 801 4.69 32.26 28.26
N SER A 802 4.12 31.22 27.64
CA SER A 802 3.50 30.12 28.37
C SER A 802 4.54 29.14 28.94
N ASP A 803 4.22 28.51 30.06
CA ASP A 803 5.06 27.52 30.76
C ASP A 803 5.58 26.39 29.84
N ALA A 804 4.75 25.96 28.87
CA ALA A 804 5.09 24.96 27.86
C ALA A 804 6.16 25.49 26.88
N HIS A 805 6.00 26.73 26.40
CA HIS A 805 6.94 27.38 25.49
C HIS A 805 8.30 27.65 26.16
N ILE A 806 8.28 28.12 27.41
CA ILE A 806 9.52 28.34 28.19
C ILE A 806 10.25 27.01 28.41
N ARG A 807 9.53 25.92 28.73
CA ARG A 807 10.11 24.57 28.80
C ARG A 807 10.73 24.16 27.47
N GLU A 808 10.06 24.34 26.34
CA GLU A 808 10.60 23.96 25.02
C GLU A 808 11.93 24.67 24.70
N VAL A 809 12.00 25.99 24.91
CA VAL A 809 13.22 26.79 24.63
C VAL A 809 14.37 26.38 25.56
N ILE A 810 14.13 26.19 26.87
CA ILE A 810 15.15 25.72 27.80
C ILE A 810 15.57 24.26 27.51
N CYS A 811 14.65 23.41 27.03
CA CYS A 811 14.98 22.09 26.52
C CYS A 811 15.90 22.17 25.28
N CYS A 812 15.67 23.12 24.38
CA CYS A 812 16.53 23.32 23.21
C CYS A 812 17.94 23.76 23.61
N GLU A 813 18.10 24.69 24.56
CA GLU A 813 19.41 25.08 25.11
C GLU A 813 20.15 23.90 25.77
N LEU A 814 19.48 23.14 26.65
CA LEU A 814 20.07 21.95 27.29
C LEU A 814 20.52 20.90 26.26
N ASN A 815 19.72 20.68 25.22
CA ASN A 815 20.08 19.78 24.12
C ASN A 815 21.12 20.38 23.16
N TYR A 816 21.26 21.71 23.08
CA TYR A 816 22.35 22.36 22.33
C TYR A 816 23.70 22.11 23.02
N GLN A 817 23.78 22.36 24.35
CA GLN A 817 24.96 22.07 25.15
C GLN A 817 25.36 20.58 25.05
N LYS A 818 24.38 19.67 25.09
CA LYS A 818 24.58 18.22 25.04
C LYS A 818 24.94 17.68 23.65
N SER A 819 24.20 18.07 22.61
CA SER A 819 24.18 17.39 21.30
C SER A 819 24.82 18.19 20.17
N ILE A 820 24.97 19.50 20.31
CA ILE A 820 25.68 20.37 19.35
C ILE A 820 27.10 20.65 19.85
N LEU A 821 27.24 21.14 21.09
CA LEU A 821 28.56 21.42 21.71
C LEU A 821 29.23 20.18 22.34
N GLY A 822 28.50 19.06 22.46
CA GLY A 822 29.06 17.78 22.91
C GLY A 822 29.50 17.75 24.38
N SER A 823 28.92 18.61 25.23
CA SER A 823 29.26 18.69 26.65
C SER A 823 29.06 17.33 27.35
N ARG A 824 30.08 16.93 28.12
CA ARG A 824 30.13 15.63 28.82
C ARG A 824 29.65 15.69 30.26
N ASP A 825 29.00 16.78 30.69
CA ASP A 825 28.46 16.88 32.04
C ASP A 825 27.39 15.79 32.28
N LYS A 826 27.50 15.08 33.40
CA LYS A 826 26.56 14.05 33.84
C LYS A 826 25.18 14.64 34.11
N LYS A 827 25.08 15.91 34.55
CA LYS A 827 23.81 16.62 34.81
C LYS A 827 22.90 16.67 33.59
N LEU A 828 23.47 16.77 32.38
CA LEU A 828 22.74 16.75 31.10
C LEU A 828 22.07 15.39 30.77
N ASN A 829 22.22 14.36 31.62
CA ASN A 829 21.63 13.03 31.42
C ASN A 829 20.52 12.67 32.43
N HIS A 830 20.16 13.58 33.35
CA HIS A 830 19.02 13.38 34.23
C HIS A 830 17.69 13.61 33.50
N LYS A 831 16.62 12.95 33.97
CA LYS A 831 15.25 13.30 33.59
C LYS A 831 14.82 14.53 34.38
N TRP A 832 14.57 15.65 33.69
CA TRP A 832 14.05 16.86 34.32
C TRP A 832 12.54 16.71 34.58
N LEU A 833 12.08 17.13 35.77
CA LEU A 833 10.69 16.96 36.20
C LEU A 833 9.91 18.28 36.23
N SER A 834 10.60 19.41 36.48
CA SER A 834 10.04 20.75 36.44
C SER A 834 10.89 21.72 35.58
N LEU A 835 10.29 22.85 35.19
CA LEU A 835 11.00 23.94 34.51
C LEU A 835 12.15 24.50 35.37
N ASN A 836 11.98 24.55 36.69
CA ASN A 836 13.00 25.03 37.61
C ASN A 836 14.22 24.10 37.64
N ASP A 837 14.02 22.77 37.56
CA ASP A 837 15.12 21.81 37.44
C ASP A 837 15.89 22.00 36.13
N MET A 838 15.19 22.31 35.04
CA MET A 838 15.79 22.54 33.72
C MET A 838 16.63 23.83 33.71
N VAL A 839 16.08 24.93 34.22
CA VAL A 839 16.79 26.22 34.35
C VAL A 839 17.99 26.09 35.29
N SER A 840 17.83 25.41 36.44
CA SER A 840 18.92 25.15 37.38
C SER A 840 20.01 24.29 36.73
N THR A 841 19.64 23.21 36.02
CA THR A 841 20.60 22.37 35.28
C THR A 841 21.37 23.18 34.24
N LEU A 842 20.70 24.05 33.47
CA LEU A 842 21.34 24.87 32.45
C LEU A 842 22.31 25.89 33.06
N LYS A 843 21.90 26.56 34.15
CA LYS A 843 22.79 27.44 34.93
C LYS A 843 23.94 26.68 35.57
N ASP A 844 23.80 25.40 35.91
CA ASP A 844 24.88 24.61 36.52
C ASP A 844 25.92 24.11 35.53
N VAL A 845 25.54 23.88 34.27
CA VAL A 845 26.44 23.46 33.18
C VAL A 845 27.21 24.64 32.58
N LEU A 846 26.71 25.87 32.74
CA LEU A 846 27.33 27.09 32.21
C LEU A 846 28.26 27.79 33.21
N PRO A 847 29.38 28.39 32.75
CA PRO A 847 30.29 29.13 33.61
C PRO A 847 29.68 30.45 34.09
N ASN A 848 30.22 30.98 35.19
CA ASN A 848 30.08 32.40 35.50
C ASN A 848 30.87 33.22 34.47
N GLU A 849 30.39 34.42 34.16
CA GLU A 849 31.03 35.32 33.21
C GLU A 849 32.46 35.67 33.68
N ARG A 850 33.45 35.54 32.79
CA ARG A 850 34.82 35.98 33.10
C ARG A 850 34.85 37.50 33.05
N VAL A 851 34.87 38.14 34.22
CA VAL A 851 35.24 39.57 34.32
C VAL A 851 36.63 39.73 33.72
N ILE A 852 36.72 40.39 32.56
CA ILE A 852 38.00 40.79 31.97
C ILE A 852 38.48 41.99 32.79
N ILE A 853 39.25 41.71 33.84
CA ILE A 853 39.95 42.75 34.60
C ILE A 853 41.11 43.25 33.73
N THR A 854 40.85 44.25 32.88
CA THR A 854 41.90 45.11 32.32
C THR A 854 42.43 45.99 33.44
N SER A 855 43.47 45.50 34.14
CA SER A 855 44.31 46.35 34.99
C SER A 855 45.00 47.43 34.16
N PRO A 856 45.20 48.65 34.70
CA PRO A 856 45.59 49.81 33.90
C PRO A 856 47.08 49.90 33.60
N SER A 857 47.39 50.78 32.63
CA SER A 857 48.67 51.45 32.36
C SER A 857 49.93 50.60 32.16
N GLU A 858 50.52 50.75 30.96
CA GLU A 858 51.69 51.64 30.88
C GLU A 858 51.69 52.41 29.54
N ASN A 859 52.30 53.61 29.52
CA ASN A 859 52.32 54.49 28.35
C ASN A 859 53.66 54.37 27.62
N VAL A 860 53.63 54.27 26.29
CA VAL A 860 54.69 54.79 25.41
C VAL A 860 53.99 55.58 24.32
N LEU A 861 54.43 56.82 24.09
CA LEU A 861 53.86 57.71 23.07
C LEU A 861 54.36 57.36 21.67
N ASP A 862 53.65 57.89 20.67
CA ASP A 862 54.12 58.49 19.40
C ASP A 862 55.54 58.09 18.91
N HIS A 863 55.68 57.71 17.65
CA HIS A 863 55.78 58.76 16.64
C HIS A 863 55.04 58.49 15.31
N THR A 864 54.47 59.58 14.79
CA THR A 864 54.14 59.79 13.38
C THR A 864 55.33 59.51 12.46
N GLU A 865 55.07 58.96 11.27
CA GLU A 865 55.21 59.74 10.04
C GLU A 865 54.59 59.05 8.81
N ILE A 866 53.97 59.87 7.94
CA ILE A 866 53.73 59.52 6.54
C ILE A 866 54.79 60.27 5.75
N GLN A 867 55.69 59.55 5.08
CA GLN A 867 56.36 60.06 3.88
C GLN A 867 56.99 58.95 3.06
N GLU A 868 56.31 58.58 1.96
CA GLU A 868 57.05 58.23 0.75
C GLU A 868 57.74 59.52 0.29
N THR A 869 59.06 59.55 0.38
CA THR A 869 59.93 60.49 -0.34
C THR A 869 60.50 59.76 -1.57
N PRO A 870 60.98 60.48 -2.60
CA PRO A 870 60.62 60.20 -3.99
C PRO A 870 61.17 58.88 -4.59
N THR A 871 60.53 58.53 -5.72
CA THR A 871 60.76 57.42 -6.69
C THR A 871 60.32 56.03 -6.26
#